data_AF-A0A0F9GRZ1-F1
#
_entry.id   AF-A0A0F9GRZ1-F1
#
_cell.length_a   1.000
_cell.length_b   1.000
_cell.length_c   1.000
_cell.angle_alpha   90.00
_cell.angle_beta   90.00
_cell.angle_gamma   90.00
#
_symmetry.space_group_name_H-M   'P 1'
#
loop_
_entity.id
_entity.type
_entity.pdbx_description
1 polymer ?
#
loop_
_entity_poly.entity_id
_entity_poly.type
_entity_poly.pdbx_seq_one_letter_code
_entity_poly.pdbx_strand_id
1 'polypeptide(L)'
;TEIESFDADEAPEDDSYQLSLSNNPLFYPDSEWLEYLNIYDEDGNYYTAGITGNDHQLLFNSATDTFTWNPNFNQFPEYFGMEFQEPLIIEPNKTLYIEYVTNTSWAEPIFIDVENVDLSSIRMIYDYNYLLKPEHYDWYSGLFGVKHSYENIAYSLKDETEYEVVQYYYEEFTVFSNDAQYIHTFDIGDLTFEDDFINISLYKVIGLTPTFGTEILTNNDDFTVVLDKATNKLTITDLNASNGLLDTFDQIMAIVNFSYGPISRYTEIYMKDTFNLTYLSDVKDTFYNYIEVDYQYSAESGSVLFSESSESITSETTLLEPIDFNRNPDVSNANKNLIGYNSELYDHFEIYKDESTITYTADIDMDGEPDYKQTIDIDKDGIIDIVRYGIDDPEDSNEIYWYTIIQDFKNQEVSISRELQEEQRTKWFDIDDTLFAHYDFNLGKLLKIVLTLPLLPLHISKMLLPDVDYWAQKSTQTLIDKEEYTQSSYYSIKSDTDRDGYADSQIDFESSKVGIYYEITEYKKTILAAKVQDIFTYLAEYVTRSIISLFTGITEDIVFNKDLKPEYLESGNFSQTNTLTRMNAPVLQATYRKFTENTTTSYIDNFEQASITVTDWSQGEIEEQRVYTDMFENYEVEDVESFFSDVSTEHKVTNVETGQEYSISFDPELPYAHPANITWETTTWGSDNIPVQYDSLQVINLINEDDSYTTNKFEETIKIRIPNRFSLYNDYGKTSRAQVKDDGYAEFEVKGVLITPPDGRVYYTSDVESFVSGTAKTTGSYFYVDSDLNGYYETVYIIKYYRTERFGTPVYYVMSIGFNNDGIYDFAPYERLHTIENSVDDFSNLAYESTQFGTDWVYNFGKLQDMEILEKEESILEKYNLKQKDTLFAVYKLVDQSEQNSKFS
;
A
#
# COMPACT_ATOMS: atom_id res chain seq x y z
N THR A 1 38.10 -9.00 15.59
CA THR A 1 38.70 -7.66 15.67
C THR A 1 38.71 -7.22 17.12
N GLU A 2 39.58 -6.28 17.50
CA GLU A 2 39.58 -5.66 18.82
C GLU A 2 38.95 -4.27 18.71
N ILE A 3 38.17 -3.87 19.71
CA ILE A 3 37.47 -2.58 19.73
C ILE A 3 37.76 -1.88 21.05
N GLU A 4 38.24 -0.63 20.99
CA GLU A 4 38.32 0.26 22.13
C GLU A 4 37.28 1.38 21.96
N SER A 5 36.47 1.64 23.00
CA SER A 5 35.42 2.65 22.99
C SER A 5 35.72 3.78 23.97
N PHE A 6 35.41 5.01 23.57
CA PHE A 6 35.63 6.21 24.35
C PHE A 6 34.45 7.16 24.24
N ASP A 7 33.94 7.65 25.36
CA ASP A 7 32.88 8.66 25.34
C ASP A 7 33.51 10.05 25.18
N ALA A 8 33.02 10.81 24.20
CA ALA A 8 33.45 12.18 23.95
C ALA A 8 32.81 13.14 24.95
N ASP A 9 33.56 14.12 25.46
CA ASP A 9 33.04 15.10 26.43
C ASP A 9 32.14 16.15 25.76
N GLU A 10 31.63 17.12 26.54
CA GLU A 10 30.86 18.27 26.01
C GLU A 10 31.65 19.15 25.02
N ALA A 11 32.99 19.05 25.01
CA ALA A 11 33.90 19.77 24.13
C ALA A 11 34.93 18.82 23.51
N PRO A 12 34.52 18.03 22.49
CA PRO A 12 35.35 16.96 21.95
C PRO A 12 36.71 17.42 21.41
N GLU A 13 36.87 18.70 21.04
CA GLU A 13 38.14 19.23 20.53
C GLU A 13 39.31 19.15 21.51
N ASP A 14 39.01 19.06 22.81
CA ASP A 14 39.98 18.96 23.89
C ASP A 14 40.20 17.49 24.34
N ASP A 15 39.47 16.54 23.75
CA ASP A 15 39.51 15.14 24.13
C ASP A 15 40.83 14.46 23.75
N SER A 16 41.16 13.43 24.54
CA SER A 16 42.37 12.64 24.42
C SER A 16 42.05 11.18 24.68
N TYR A 17 42.04 10.37 23.63
CA TYR A 17 41.71 8.94 23.69
C TYR A 17 42.99 8.12 23.85
N GLN A 18 43.27 7.68 25.07
CA GLN A 18 44.43 6.85 25.35
C GLN A 18 44.11 5.37 25.09
N LEU A 19 44.78 4.78 24.11
CA LEU A 19 44.64 3.37 23.81
C LEU A 19 45.30 2.51 24.89
N SER A 20 44.62 1.42 25.22
CA SER A 20 45.12 0.38 26.08
C SER A 20 45.94 -0.66 25.30
N LEU A 21 45.62 -0.88 24.02
CA LEU A 21 46.25 -1.85 23.12
C LEU A 21 46.47 -3.19 23.81
N SER A 22 45.40 -3.75 24.39
CA SER A 22 45.39 -5.03 25.11
C SER A 22 46.12 -6.14 24.32
N ASN A 23 45.91 -6.15 23.01
CA ASN A 23 46.66 -6.88 21.99
C ASN A 23 47.26 -5.91 20.97
N ASN A 24 48.48 -6.19 20.51
CA ASN A 24 49.14 -5.31 19.53
C ASN A 24 48.42 -5.36 18.17
N PRO A 25 48.05 -4.19 17.61
CA PRO A 25 47.51 -4.11 16.26
C PRO A 25 48.50 -4.66 15.21
N LEU A 26 47.96 -5.15 14.10
CA LEU A 26 48.78 -5.49 12.93
C LEU A 26 49.59 -4.27 12.47
N PHE A 27 50.85 -4.51 12.12
CA PHE A 27 51.84 -3.49 11.72
C PHE A 27 52.26 -2.49 12.81
N TYR A 28 51.66 -2.51 14.01
CA TYR A 28 52.12 -1.67 15.12
C TYR A 28 53.55 -2.07 15.57
N PRO A 29 54.45 -1.11 15.86
CA PRO A 29 54.26 0.34 15.95
C PRO A 29 54.66 1.12 14.68
N ASP A 30 54.81 0.47 13.52
CA ASP A 30 55.19 1.16 12.27
C ASP A 30 54.06 2.08 11.83
N SER A 31 54.34 3.34 11.49
CA SER A 31 53.33 4.39 11.24
C SER A 31 52.19 4.03 10.28
N GLU A 32 52.42 3.08 9.39
CA GLU A 32 51.42 2.53 8.45
C GLU A 32 50.27 1.82 9.16
N TRP A 33 50.43 1.36 10.41
CA TRP A 33 49.35 0.68 11.18
C TRP A 33 48.09 1.54 11.33
N LEU A 34 48.25 2.87 11.33
CA LEU A 34 47.16 3.83 11.42
C LEU A 34 46.25 3.81 10.18
N GLU A 35 46.78 3.41 9.02
CA GLU A 35 46.02 3.27 7.77
C GLU A 35 45.09 2.04 7.78
N TYR A 36 45.26 1.15 8.75
CA TYR A 36 44.51 -0.10 8.92
C TYR A 36 43.56 -0.05 10.11
N LEU A 37 43.30 1.15 10.64
CA LEU A 37 42.33 1.39 11.70
C LEU A 37 40.96 1.70 11.10
N ASN A 38 39.93 1.16 11.73
CA ASN A 38 38.56 1.56 11.49
C ASN A 38 38.10 2.41 12.67
N ILE A 39 37.92 3.72 12.46
CA ILE A 39 37.52 4.66 13.52
C ILE A 39 36.16 5.23 13.16
N TYR A 40 35.17 5.05 14.02
CA TYR A 40 33.81 5.50 13.77
C TYR A 40 33.07 5.88 15.06
N ASP A 41 31.96 6.59 14.95
CA ASP A 41 31.06 6.87 16.08
C ASP A 41 29.78 6.04 16.03
N GLU A 42 28.97 6.14 17.08
CA GLU A 42 27.68 5.44 17.20
C GLU A 42 26.66 5.78 16.09
N ASP A 43 26.85 6.88 15.36
CA ASP A 43 25.99 7.29 14.25
C ASP A 43 26.53 6.80 12.87
N GLY A 44 27.66 6.08 12.87
CA GLY A 44 28.27 5.51 11.67
C GLY A 44 29.13 6.49 10.87
N ASN A 45 29.56 7.61 11.46
CA ASN A 45 30.53 8.51 10.83
C ASN A 45 31.95 7.96 10.98
N TYR A 46 32.75 8.01 9.91
CA TYR A 46 34.13 7.50 9.91
C TYR A 46 35.17 8.61 10.03
N TYR A 47 36.27 8.32 10.72
CA TYR A 47 37.37 9.25 10.98
C TYR A 47 38.72 8.63 10.58
N THR A 48 39.68 9.46 10.17
CA THR A 48 41.02 8.98 9.80
C THR A 48 42.08 9.41 10.82
N ALA A 49 43.15 8.62 10.91
CA ALA A 49 44.24 8.79 11.86
C ALA A 49 45.60 8.92 11.16
N GLY A 50 46.45 9.80 11.68
CA GLY A 50 47.84 9.94 11.23
C GLY A 50 48.76 10.40 12.35
N ILE A 51 50.08 10.46 12.11
CA ILE A 51 51.04 10.98 13.11
C ILE A 51 51.21 12.51 12.97
N THR A 52 51.11 13.01 11.74
CA THR A 52 51.26 14.42 11.38
C THR A 52 50.51 14.69 10.08
N GLY A 53 50.02 15.90 9.87
CA GLY A 53 49.38 16.30 8.61
C GLY A 53 48.15 17.17 8.85
N ASN A 54 47.49 17.57 7.77
CA ASN A 54 46.20 18.27 7.80
C ASN A 54 45.09 17.46 7.08
N ASP A 55 45.41 16.21 6.79
CA ASP A 55 44.68 15.22 6.01
C ASP A 55 44.04 14.14 6.87
N HIS A 56 44.26 14.18 8.19
CA HIS A 56 43.67 13.27 9.15
C HIS A 56 42.96 14.01 10.27
N GLN A 57 41.77 13.54 10.65
CA GLN A 57 40.97 14.10 11.73
C GLN A 57 41.63 13.86 13.11
N LEU A 58 42.27 12.71 13.31
CA LEU A 58 42.94 12.34 14.57
C LEU A 58 44.46 12.25 14.38
N LEU A 59 45.19 12.75 15.38
CA LEU A 59 46.65 12.61 15.47
C LEU A 59 47.04 11.62 16.57
N PHE A 60 47.81 10.61 16.20
CA PHE A 60 48.36 9.61 17.11
C PHE A 60 49.72 10.05 17.67
N ASN A 61 49.83 10.07 19.00
CA ASN A 61 51.09 10.28 19.70
C ASN A 61 51.67 8.95 20.19
N SER A 62 52.65 8.42 19.46
CA SER A 62 53.32 7.15 19.77
C SER A 62 54.15 7.15 21.07
N ALA A 63 54.37 8.30 21.70
CA ALA A 63 55.04 8.36 23.00
C ALA A 63 54.08 8.11 24.18
N THR A 64 52.78 8.32 23.96
CA THR A 64 51.74 8.22 24.99
C THR A 64 50.59 7.28 24.61
N ASP A 65 50.65 6.69 23.41
CA ASP A 65 49.60 5.86 22.79
C ASP A 65 48.23 6.55 22.83
N THR A 66 48.20 7.81 22.41
CA THR A 66 47.03 8.68 22.56
C THR A 66 46.61 9.30 21.25
N PHE A 67 45.31 9.29 20.96
CA PHE A 67 44.69 10.06 19.90
C PHE A 67 44.16 11.40 20.40
N THR A 68 44.35 12.43 19.58
CA THR A 68 43.82 13.79 19.82
C THR A 68 43.28 14.35 18.51
N TRP A 69 42.22 15.16 18.57
CA TRP A 69 41.68 15.79 17.37
C TRP A 69 42.67 16.79 16.76
N ASN A 70 42.72 16.81 15.43
CA ASN A 70 43.61 17.66 14.67
C ASN A 70 42.98 19.02 14.40
N PRO A 71 43.37 20.09 15.11
CA PRO A 71 42.79 21.42 14.88
C PRO A 71 43.15 22.01 13.51
N ASN A 72 44.06 21.38 12.77
CA ASN A 72 44.48 21.80 11.44
C ASN A 72 43.85 20.95 10.31
N PHE A 73 42.97 20.00 10.62
CA PHE A 73 42.27 19.21 9.60
C PHE A 73 41.51 20.14 8.65
N ASN A 74 41.78 20.00 7.34
CA ASN A 74 41.25 20.91 6.32
C ASN A 74 41.05 20.18 4.98
N GLN A 75 40.56 18.94 5.01
CA GLN A 75 40.19 18.23 3.80
C GLN A 75 38.68 18.28 3.59
N PHE A 76 38.29 18.75 2.41
CA PHE A 76 36.98 18.52 1.82
C PHE A 76 37.19 17.38 0.81
N PRO A 77 36.69 16.16 1.06
CA PRO A 77 36.78 15.10 0.08
C PRO A 77 36.08 15.53 -1.21
N GLU A 78 36.82 15.55 -2.31
CA GLU A 78 36.27 15.89 -3.63
C GLU A 78 35.98 14.58 -4.39
N TYR A 79 34.74 14.10 -4.30
CA TYR A 79 34.28 12.92 -5.05
C TYR A 79 33.59 13.38 -6.34
N PHE A 80 34.09 12.94 -7.49
CA PHE A 80 33.57 13.32 -8.82
C PHE A 80 33.49 14.84 -9.08
N GLY A 81 34.34 15.65 -8.42
CA GLY A 81 34.35 17.11 -8.57
C GLY A 81 33.32 17.86 -7.71
N MET A 82 32.77 17.20 -6.68
CA MET A 82 31.94 17.83 -5.65
C MET A 82 32.60 17.70 -4.28
N GLU A 83 32.67 18.81 -3.53
CA GLU A 83 33.14 18.83 -2.15
C GLU A 83 32.04 18.27 -1.22
N PHE A 84 32.33 17.19 -0.51
CA PHE A 84 31.49 16.68 0.58
C PHE A 84 31.98 17.23 1.92
N GLN A 85 31.06 17.49 2.86
CA GLN A 85 31.42 17.81 4.24
C GLN A 85 31.55 16.50 5.01
N GLU A 86 32.78 16.03 5.22
CA GLU A 86 33.05 15.05 6.28
C GLU A 86 32.86 15.72 7.65
N PRO A 87 32.42 14.96 8.68
CA PRO A 87 32.40 15.46 10.03
C PRO A 87 33.84 15.83 10.45
N LEU A 88 34.01 17.11 10.81
CA LEU A 88 35.31 17.66 11.20
C LEU A 88 35.80 17.07 12.53
N ILE A 89 34.84 16.71 13.39
CA ILE A 89 35.04 16.22 14.74
C ILE A 89 33.79 15.44 15.16
N ILE A 90 33.95 14.49 16.09
CA ILE A 90 32.82 13.79 16.73
C ILE A 90 31.90 14.78 17.45
N GLU A 91 30.60 14.49 17.48
CA GLU A 91 29.64 15.28 18.27
C GLU A 91 29.81 15.07 19.79
N PRO A 92 29.44 16.06 20.62
CA PRO A 92 29.53 15.94 22.07
C PRO A 92 28.69 14.80 22.65
N ASN A 93 29.21 14.09 23.65
CA ASN A 93 28.58 12.95 24.34
C ASN A 93 28.30 11.72 23.47
N LYS A 94 29.02 11.57 22.36
CA LYS A 94 28.99 10.38 21.50
C LYS A 94 30.12 9.42 21.84
N THR A 95 29.92 8.13 21.61
CA THR A 95 30.98 7.13 21.76
C THR A 95 31.77 6.99 20.47
N LEU A 96 33.09 7.18 20.56
CA LEU A 96 34.06 6.89 19.51
C LEU A 96 34.56 5.45 19.65
N TYR A 97 34.51 4.69 18.57
CA TYR A 97 35.03 3.33 18.46
C TYR A 97 36.31 3.35 17.62
N ILE A 98 37.36 2.72 18.15
CA ILE A 98 38.61 2.48 17.45
C ILE A 98 38.78 0.98 17.34
N GLU A 99 38.60 0.48 16.13
CA GLU A 99 38.69 -0.94 15.81
C GLU A 99 40.00 -1.24 15.08
N TYR A 100 40.65 -2.33 15.50
CA TYR A 100 41.87 -2.82 14.87
C TYR A 100 41.92 -4.35 14.85
N VAL A 101 42.68 -4.88 13.89
CA VAL A 101 42.95 -6.32 13.78
C VAL A 101 44.30 -6.68 14.38
N THR A 102 44.37 -7.90 14.92
CA THR A 102 45.57 -8.52 15.49
C THR A 102 46.00 -9.71 14.63
N ASN A 103 47.17 -10.28 14.91
CA ASN A 103 47.67 -11.45 14.19
C ASN A 103 46.83 -12.74 14.41
N THR A 104 45.89 -12.72 15.36
CA THR A 104 44.96 -13.82 15.64
C THR A 104 43.52 -13.50 15.24
N SER A 105 43.22 -12.27 14.81
CA SER A 105 41.84 -11.85 14.47
C SER A 105 41.21 -12.67 13.33
N TRP A 106 42.02 -13.26 12.44
CA TRP A 106 41.54 -14.12 11.35
C TRP A 106 40.97 -15.47 11.83
N ALA A 107 41.29 -15.88 13.07
CA ALA A 107 40.85 -17.14 13.66
C ALA A 107 39.49 -17.01 14.38
N GLU A 108 38.95 -15.80 14.49
CA GLU A 108 37.59 -15.59 14.98
C GLU A 108 36.58 -16.21 13.99
N PRO A 109 35.53 -16.87 14.47
CA PRO A 109 34.54 -17.49 13.60
C PRO A 109 33.72 -16.44 12.84
N ILE A 110 33.36 -16.76 11.61
CA ILE A 110 32.35 -16.02 10.85
C ILE A 110 30.98 -16.48 11.34
N PHE A 111 30.16 -15.56 11.83
CA PHE A 111 28.84 -15.83 12.37
C PHE A 111 27.75 -15.63 11.31
N ILE A 112 26.88 -16.62 11.14
CA ILE A 112 25.68 -16.56 10.29
C ILE A 112 24.46 -16.68 11.21
N ASP A 113 23.78 -15.55 11.41
CA ASP A 113 22.58 -15.42 12.24
C ASP A 113 21.31 -15.74 11.43
N VAL A 114 21.27 -16.93 10.85
CA VAL A 114 20.13 -17.41 10.05
C VAL A 114 19.80 -18.82 10.50
N GLU A 115 18.51 -19.08 10.69
CA GLU A 115 18.01 -20.38 11.09
C GLU A 115 18.04 -21.39 9.92
N ASN A 116 18.23 -22.66 10.25
CA ASN A 116 18.11 -23.79 9.34
C ASN A 116 18.96 -23.66 8.07
N VAL A 117 20.17 -23.13 8.21
CA VAL A 117 21.15 -23.08 7.12
C VAL A 117 21.45 -24.49 6.63
N ASP A 118 21.20 -24.74 5.34
CA ASP A 118 21.55 -25.99 4.70
C ASP A 118 23.06 -26.03 4.51
N LEU A 119 23.72 -26.79 5.36
CA LEU A 119 25.16 -26.88 5.35
C LEU A 119 25.75 -27.44 4.03
N SER A 120 24.96 -28.21 3.25
CA SER A 120 25.41 -28.71 1.95
C SER A 120 25.51 -27.61 0.88
N SER A 121 24.84 -26.48 1.12
CA SER A 121 24.81 -25.33 0.22
C SER A 121 25.90 -24.28 0.50
N ILE A 122 26.59 -24.36 1.65
CA ILE A 122 27.59 -23.35 2.02
C ILE A 122 28.75 -23.34 1.02
N ARG A 123 29.01 -22.14 0.48
CA ARG A 123 30.04 -21.87 -0.50
C ARG A 123 30.90 -20.69 -0.05
N MET A 124 32.21 -20.93 0.08
CA MET A 124 33.18 -19.95 0.54
C MET A 124 34.09 -19.49 -0.61
N ILE A 125 34.04 -18.21 -0.95
CA ILE A 125 34.83 -17.59 -2.03
C ILE A 125 35.78 -16.57 -1.43
N TYR A 126 37.07 -16.66 -1.76
CA TYR A 126 38.09 -15.70 -1.37
C TYR A 126 38.44 -14.78 -2.55
N ASP A 127 38.30 -13.47 -2.34
CA ASP A 127 38.68 -12.38 -3.25
C ASP A 127 38.18 -12.59 -4.70
N TYR A 128 36.91 -13.01 -4.84
CA TYR A 128 36.15 -13.32 -6.07
C TYR A 128 36.72 -14.41 -7.01
N ASN A 129 38.00 -14.71 -6.90
CA ASN A 129 38.75 -15.47 -7.88
C ASN A 129 39.07 -16.90 -7.40
N TYR A 130 39.00 -17.15 -6.09
CA TYR A 130 39.39 -18.40 -5.48
C TYR A 130 38.26 -18.99 -4.66
N LEU A 131 37.58 -19.96 -5.23
CA LEU A 131 36.68 -20.81 -4.45
C LEU A 131 37.53 -21.68 -3.51
N LEU A 132 37.29 -21.59 -2.19
CA LEU A 132 38.05 -22.37 -1.20
C LEU A 132 37.74 -23.86 -1.30
N LYS A 133 36.59 -24.21 -1.88
CA LYS A 133 36.18 -25.57 -2.20
C LYS A 133 36.38 -25.87 -3.69
N PRO A 134 37.14 -26.89 -4.11
CA PRO A 134 37.23 -27.26 -5.52
C PRO A 134 35.90 -27.84 -6.05
N GLU A 135 35.29 -27.21 -7.05
CA GLU A 135 34.07 -27.69 -7.71
C GLU A 135 34.39 -28.39 -9.05
N HIS A 136 33.73 -29.52 -9.32
CA HIS A 136 33.77 -30.17 -10.62
C HIS A 136 32.60 -29.71 -11.50
N TYR A 137 32.90 -29.02 -12.61
CA TYR A 137 31.89 -28.59 -13.57
C TYR A 137 31.81 -29.52 -14.79
N ASP A 138 30.60 -29.92 -15.15
CA ASP A 138 30.33 -30.50 -16.47
C ASP A 138 30.13 -29.37 -17.50
N TRP A 139 31.13 -29.18 -18.36
CA TRP A 139 31.20 -28.08 -19.34
C TRP A 139 30.06 -28.07 -20.39
N TYR A 140 29.20 -29.10 -20.43
CA TYR A 140 28.20 -29.36 -21.48
C TYR A 140 26.80 -29.75 -20.96
N SER A 141 26.35 -29.23 -19.82
CA SER A 141 25.00 -29.54 -19.28
C SER A 141 23.84 -28.97 -20.11
N GLY A 142 24.10 -28.04 -21.03
CA GLY A 142 23.07 -27.36 -21.84
C GLY A 142 22.32 -28.22 -22.88
N LEU A 143 22.53 -29.55 -22.97
CA LEU A 143 21.91 -30.38 -24.00
C LEU A 143 21.15 -31.63 -23.50
N PHE A 144 21.27 -32.02 -22.22
CA PHE A 144 20.50 -33.16 -21.68
C PHE A 144 20.28 -33.01 -20.18
N GLY A 145 19.12 -32.49 -19.77
CA GLY A 145 18.51 -32.69 -18.45
C GLY A 145 19.28 -32.10 -17.26
N VAL A 146 18.55 -31.42 -16.38
CA VAL A 146 19.02 -30.66 -15.21
C VAL A 146 19.54 -31.56 -14.07
N LYS A 147 20.35 -32.60 -14.36
CA LYS A 147 20.94 -33.46 -13.33
C LYS A 147 22.33 -33.04 -12.87
N HIS A 148 22.96 -32.08 -13.55
CA HIS A 148 24.26 -31.49 -13.17
C HIS A 148 24.34 -30.02 -13.64
N SER A 149 23.42 -29.17 -13.18
CA SER A 149 23.57 -27.71 -13.26
C SER A 149 24.44 -27.20 -12.10
N TYR A 150 24.95 -25.97 -12.22
CA TYR A 150 25.69 -25.25 -11.17
C TYR A 150 24.97 -25.23 -9.81
N GLU A 151 23.66 -25.50 -9.80
CA GLU A 151 22.75 -25.38 -8.66
C GLU A 151 22.45 -26.73 -7.97
N ASN A 152 23.00 -27.85 -8.43
CA ASN A 152 22.69 -29.17 -7.86
C ASN A 152 23.94 -30.03 -7.68
N ILE A 153 24.62 -29.86 -6.55
CA ILE A 153 25.73 -30.70 -6.11
C ILE A 153 25.39 -31.26 -4.73
N ALA A 154 25.38 -32.59 -4.61
CA ALA A 154 25.32 -33.29 -3.32
C ALA A 154 26.74 -33.69 -2.86
N TYR A 155 26.87 -34.00 -1.55
CA TYR A 155 28.01 -34.58 -0.80
C TYR A 155 29.05 -33.57 -0.25
N SER A 156 29.74 -33.76 0.88
CA SER A 156 29.65 -34.59 2.10
C SER A 156 30.53 -33.86 3.13
N LEU A 157 29.98 -33.41 4.25
CA LEU A 157 30.66 -32.52 5.20
C LEU A 157 31.56 -33.26 6.19
N LYS A 158 32.68 -32.62 6.56
CA LYS A 158 33.04 -32.45 7.99
C LYS A 158 34.31 -31.66 8.27
N ASP A 159 35.22 -31.56 7.31
CA ASP A 159 36.54 -30.96 7.52
C ASP A 159 37.14 -30.62 6.18
N GLU A 160 37.03 -29.36 5.74
CA GLU A 160 37.79 -28.92 4.59
C GLU A 160 39.23 -28.63 5.02
N THR A 161 40.14 -28.58 4.06
CA THR A 161 41.52 -28.21 4.37
C THR A 161 41.60 -26.78 4.88
N GLU A 162 40.62 -25.91 4.63
CA GLU A 162 40.69 -24.47 4.87
C GLU A 162 39.72 -23.96 5.96
N TYR A 163 38.59 -24.63 6.22
CA TYR A 163 37.59 -24.20 7.22
C TYR A 163 36.80 -25.36 7.85
N GLU A 164 36.15 -25.09 8.99
CA GLU A 164 35.18 -25.96 9.69
C GLU A 164 33.88 -25.20 9.91
N VAL A 165 32.75 -25.92 9.94
CA VAL A 165 31.45 -25.33 10.23
C VAL A 165 30.84 -26.02 11.44
N VAL A 166 30.31 -25.22 12.35
CA VAL A 166 29.60 -25.69 13.55
C VAL A 166 28.24 -25.01 13.56
N GLN A 167 27.19 -25.80 13.65
CA GLN A 167 25.83 -25.31 13.80
C GLN A 167 25.39 -25.46 15.25
N TYR A 168 24.52 -24.55 15.68
CA TYR A 168 24.04 -24.49 17.05
C TYR A 168 22.52 -24.51 17.07
N TYR A 169 21.99 -25.16 18.09
CA TYR A 169 20.60 -25.11 18.44
C TYR A 169 20.50 -24.91 19.95
N TYR A 170 19.60 -24.05 20.38
CA TYR A 170 19.40 -23.80 21.79
C TYR A 170 17.91 -23.67 22.11
N GLU A 171 17.58 -24.03 23.33
CA GLU A 171 16.27 -23.84 23.93
C GLU A 171 16.44 -23.24 25.31
N GLU A 172 15.49 -22.39 25.68
CA GLU A 172 15.43 -21.78 27.00
C GLU A 172 14.20 -22.30 27.73
N PHE A 173 14.34 -22.58 29.02
CA PHE A 173 13.24 -23.06 29.84
C PHE A 173 13.34 -22.51 31.26
N THR A 174 12.18 -22.24 31.85
CA THR A 174 12.07 -21.67 33.20
C THR A 174 12.10 -22.78 34.25
N VAL A 175 12.88 -22.59 35.32
CA VAL A 175 12.97 -23.58 36.41
C VAL A 175 12.02 -23.20 37.54
N PHE A 176 10.87 -23.86 37.61
CA PHE A 176 9.83 -23.53 38.59
C PHE A 176 9.88 -24.38 39.87
N SER A 177 10.57 -25.51 39.86
CA SER A 177 10.52 -26.47 40.96
C SER A 177 11.79 -26.46 41.81
N ASN A 178 11.59 -26.50 43.13
CA ASN A 178 12.65 -26.67 44.12
C ASN A 178 13.08 -28.13 44.16
N ASP A 179 13.71 -28.58 43.07
CA ASP A 179 14.22 -29.93 42.87
C ASP A 179 15.72 -29.92 42.63
N ALA A 180 16.40 -30.93 43.17
CA ALA A 180 17.84 -31.14 42.94
C ALA A 180 18.14 -31.69 41.54
N GLN A 181 17.12 -32.00 40.73
CA GLN A 181 17.28 -32.52 39.39
C GLN A 181 16.21 -31.93 38.47
N TYR A 182 16.66 -31.40 37.33
CA TYR A 182 15.82 -30.93 36.25
C TYR A 182 16.08 -31.75 34.99
N ILE A 183 15.02 -32.13 34.29
CA ILE A 183 15.11 -32.88 33.03
C ILE A 183 14.38 -32.06 31.97
N HIS A 184 15.14 -31.55 31.00
CA HIS A 184 14.62 -30.90 29.81
C HIS A 184 14.55 -31.90 28.67
N THR A 185 13.47 -31.89 27.89
CA THR A 185 13.38 -32.63 26.62
C THR A 185 13.38 -31.59 25.52
N PHE A 186 14.32 -31.68 24.58
CA PHE A 186 14.39 -30.73 23.47
C PHE A 186 13.18 -30.91 22.55
N ASP A 187 12.55 -29.81 22.18
CA ASP A 187 11.41 -29.76 21.26
C ASP A 187 11.90 -29.65 19.82
N ILE A 188 12.24 -30.81 19.26
CA ILE A 188 12.75 -30.94 17.89
C ILE A 188 11.81 -31.78 17.01
N GLY A 189 10.53 -31.87 17.38
CA GLY A 189 9.52 -32.66 16.68
C GLY A 189 9.85 -34.16 16.60
N ASP A 190 9.65 -34.76 15.42
CA ASP A 190 9.92 -36.18 15.15
C ASP A 190 11.42 -36.52 15.03
N LEU A 191 12.30 -35.52 15.13
CA LEU A 191 13.74 -35.69 14.96
C LEU A 191 14.39 -36.29 16.22
N THR A 192 15.51 -36.97 16.03
CA THR A 192 16.33 -37.49 17.13
C THR A 192 17.77 -37.03 17.04
N PHE A 193 18.36 -36.67 18.18
CA PHE A 193 19.77 -36.32 18.27
C PHE A 193 20.71 -37.48 17.91
N GLU A 194 20.24 -38.72 17.97
CA GLU A 194 21.02 -39.89 17.59
C GLU A 194 21.06 -40.14 16.07
N ASP A 195 19.93 -40.02 15.38
CA ASP A 195 19.82 -40.39 13.97
C ASP A 195 19.93 -39.19 13.01
N ASP A 196 19.41 -38.02 13.37
CA ASP A 196 19.26 -36.88 12.46
C ASP A 196 20.38 -35.83 12.58
N PHE A 197 21.12 -35.84 13.69
CA PHE A 197 22.20 -34.90 13.96
C PHE A 197 23.57 -35.58 13.99
N ILE A 198 24.52 -34.99 13.28
CA ILE A 198 25.88 -35.52 13.19
C ILE A 198 26.79 -34.79 14.17
N ASN A 199 27.57 -35.56 14.96
CA ASN A 199 28.52 -35.04 15.95
C ASN A 199 27.91 -34.17 17.06
N ILE A 200 26.60 -34.28 17.31
CA ILE A 200 25.96 -33.46 18.33
C ILE A 200 26.62 -33.60 19.71
N SER A 201 26.87 -32.49 20.36
CA SER A 201 27.36 -32.41 21.72
C SER A 201 26.70 -31.26 22.47
N LEU A 202 26.70 -31.35 23.79
CA LEU A 202 26.32 -30.21 24.63
C LEU A 202 27.44 -29.17 24.55
N TYR A 203 27.11 -27.97 24.09
CA TYR A 203 28.04 -26.86 24.02
C TYR A 203 28.13 -26.15 25.37
N LYS A 204 27.01 -25.57 25.84
CA LYS A 204 26.91 -24.85 27.10
C LYS A 204 25.52 -24.95 27.70
N VAL A 205 25.44 -24.82 29.02
CA VAL A 205 24.19 -24.59 29.75
C VAL A 205 24.39 -23.36 30.61
N ILE A 206 23.50 -22.38 30.48
CA ILE A 206 23.61 -21.09 31.14
C ILE A 206 22.37 -20.88 32.00
N GLY A 207 22.55 -20.75 33.31
CA GLY A 207 21.49 -20.36 34.25
C GLY A 207 21.47 -18.85 34.43
N LEU A 208 20.30 -18.25 34.32
CA LEU A 208 20.04 -16.84 34.57
C LEU A 208 19.34 -16.69 35.93
N THR A 209 19.97 -15.96 36.83
CA THR A 209 19.41 -15.62 38.15
C THR A 209 18.36 -14.50 38.04
N PRO A 210 17.47 -14.34 39.03
CA PRO A 210 16.50 -13.24 39.09
C PRO A 210 17.08 -11.83 39.03
N THR A 211 18.39 -11.69 39.28
CA THR A 211 19.11 -10.42 39.17
C THR A 211 19.82 -10.24 37.83
N PHE A 212 19.46 -11.02 36.81
CA PHE A 212 20.11 -11.07 35.50
C PHE A 212 21.60 -11.47 35.54
N GLY A 213 22.05 -12.09 36.63
CA GLY A 213 23.38 -12.68 36.71
C GLY A 213 23.39 -14.04 36.01
N THR A 214 24.42 -14.31 35.21
CA THR A 214 24.57 -15.58 34.47
C THR A 214 25.57 -16.51 35.15
N GLU A 215 25.25 -17.80 35.23
CA GLU A 215 26.16 -18.85 35.69
C GLU A 215 26.24 -19.99 34.65
N ILE A 216 27.44 -20.46 34.35
CA ILE A 216 27.64 -21.57 33.40
C ILE A 216 27.57 -22.90 34.16
N LEU A 217 26.53 -23.69 33.90
CA LEU A 217 26.32 -24.99 34.52
C LEU A 217 27.15 -26.05 33.80
N THR A 218 28.14 -26.61 34.49
CA THR A 218 29.06 -27.63 33.95
C THR A 218 29.24 -28.76 34.94
N ASN A 219 29.72 -29.91 34.47
CA ASN A 219 30.10 -31.02 35.35
C ASN A 219 31.23 -30.61 36.30
N ASN A 220 30.90 -30.37 37.56
CA ASN A 220 31.83 -29.94 38.60
C ASN A 220 31.40 -30.49 39.98
N ASP A 221 31.89 -29.90 41.07
CA ASP A 221 31.55 -30.34 42.44
C ASP A 221 30.12 -29.94 42.85
N ASP A 222 29.50 -28.97 42.18
CA ASP A 222 28.18 -28.42 42.46
C ASP A 222 27.09 -28.95 41.50
N PHE A 223 27.41 -29.24 40.24
CA PHE A 223 26.44 -29.68 39.23
C PHE A 223 26.93 -30.89 38.42
N THR A 224 25.97 -31.71 37.99
CA THR A 224 26.13 -32.73 36.94
C THR A 224 25.17 -32.44 35.80
N VAL A 225 25.68 -32.38 34.57
CA VAL A 225 24.92 -32.09 33.35
C VAL A 225 25.16 -33.22 32.34
N VAL A 226 24.09 -33.88 31.91
CA VAL A 226 24.13 -35.06 31.03
C VAL A 226 23.14 -34.89 29.89
N LEU A 227 23.65 -34.92 28.65
CA LEU A 227 22.84 -34.97 27.43
C LEU A 227 22.64 -36.44 27.00
N ASP A 228 21.40 -36.91 27.02
CA ASP A 228 20.98 -38.21 26.48
C ASP A 228 20.44 -38.04 25.06
N LYS A 229 21.23 -38.48 24.08
CA LYS A 229 20.93 -38.36 22.65
C LYS A 229 19.82 -39.29 22.18
N ALA A 230 19.63 -40.42 22.85
CA ALA A 230 18.63 -41.42 22.45
C ALA A 230 17.21 -40.99 22.83
N THR A 231 17.08 -40.10 23.81
CA THR A 231 15.79 -39.62 24.33
C THR A 231 15.60 -38.12 24.15
N ASN A 232 16.52 -37.43 23.47
CA ASN A 232 16.57 -35.98 23.30
C ASN A 232 16.48 -35.20 24.64
N LYS A 233 17.09 -35.73 25.72
CA LYS A 233 16.96 -35.18 27.08
C LYS A 233 18.25 -34.60 27.63
N LEU A 234 18.17 -33.44 28.27
CA LEU A 234 19.21 -32.89 29.12
C LEU A 234 18.83 -33.07 30.59
N THR A 235 19.68 -33.72 31.38
CA THR A 235 19.51 -33.82 32.83
C THR A 235 20.54 -32.94 33.53
N ILE A 236 20.07 -32.01 34.36
CA ILE A 236 20.88 -31.18 35.24
C ILE A 236 20.61 -31.65 36.67
N THR A 237 21.64 -31.93 37.44
CA THR A 237 21.53 -32.37 38.84
C THR A 237 22.42 -31.52 39.71
N ASP A 238 21.83 -30.84 40.69
CA ASP A 238 22.54 -30.15 41.76
C ASP A 238 23.04 -31.18 42.79
N LEU A 239 24.36 -31.21 42.99
CA LEU A 239 25.06 -32.10 43.91
C LEU A 239 25.23 -31.50 45.31
N ASN A 240 24.94 -30.21 45.48
CA ASN A 240 25.22 -29.43 46.67
C ASN A 240 23.97 -28.75 47.23
N ALA A 241 23.11 -29.52 47.89
CA ALA A 241 21.88 -29.03 48.54
C ALA A 241 22.05 -27.95 49.64
N SER A 242 23.26 -27.40 49.84
CA SER A 242 23.56 -26.35 50.82
C SER A 242 23.80 -24.95 50.23
N ASN A 243 23.87 -24.80 48.91
CA ASN A 243 24.03 -23.50 48.21
C ASN A 243 22.73 -22.99 47.53
N GLY A 244 21.70 -23.83 47.43
CA GLY A 244 20.46 -23.63 46.67
C GLY A 244 19.98 -24.99 46.14
N LEU A 245 18.83 -25.07 45.48
CA LEU A 245 18.60 -26.11 44.46
C LEU A 245 18.59 -25.40 43.10
N LEU A 246 18.12 -26.03 42.03
CA LEU A 246 18.09 -25.39 40.70
C LEU A 246 17.12 -24.19 40.63
N ASP A 247 16.30 -23.95 41.66
CA ASP A 247 15.38 -22.81 41.82
C ASP A 247 16.07 -21.46 42.07
N THR A 248 17.41 -21.42 42.10
CA THR A 248 18.15 -20.14 42.12
C THR A 248 18.20 -19.47 40.74
N PHE A 249 17.90 -20.22 39.67
CA PHE A 249 17.84 -19.72 38.30
C PHE A 249 16.39 -19.56 37.89
N ASP A 250 16.03 -18.38 37.37
CA ASP A 250 14.71 -18.17 36.76
C ASP A 250 14.65 -18.88 35.41
N GLN A 251 15.73 -18.82 34.63
CA GLN A 251 15.80 -19.40 33.29
C GLN A 251 17.08 -20.20 33.11
N ILE A 252 17.02 -21.30 32.38
CA ILE A 252 18.19 -22.04 31.92
C ILE A 252 18.12 -22.15 30.40
N MET A 253 19.19 -21.73 29.74
CA MET A 253 19.41 -21.94 28.31
C MET A 253 20.33 -23.15 28.11
N ALA A 254 19.89 -24.11 27.31
CA ALA A 254 20.68 -25.27 26.90
C ALA A 254 21.07 -25.15 25.43
N ILE A 255 22.38 -25.10 25.17
CA ILE A 255 22.93 -24.96 23.82
C ILE A 255 23.62 -26.26 23.43
N VAL A 256 23.19 -26.85 22.32
CA VAL A 256 23.86 -27.97 21.65
C VAL A 256 24.55 -27.48 20.39
N ASN A 257 25.67 -28.11 20.06
CA ASN A 257 26.38 -27.87 18.82
C ASN A 257 26.57 -29.18 18.04
N PHE A 258 26.54 -29.09 16.73
CA PHE A 258 26.64 -30.23 15.83
C PHE A 258 27.30 -29.83 14.52
N SER A 259 27.75 -30.84 13.78
CA SER A 259 28.38 -30.63 12.48
C SER A 259 27.38 -30.63 11.33
N TYR A 260 26.18 -31.18 11.49
CA TYR A 260 25.10 -31.17 10.50
C TYR A 260 23.78 -31.57 11.18
N GLY A 261 22.70 -30.85 10.90
CA GLY A 261 21.37 -31.15 11.40
C GLY A 261 20.28 -30.51 10.53
N PRO A 262 19.04 -31.01 10.60
CA PRO A 262 17.91 -30.48 9.83
C PRO A 262 17.42 -29.11 10.34
N ILE A 263 17.70 -28.77 11.60
CA ILE A 263 17.35 -27.49 12.21
C ILE A 263 18.57 -26.88 12.88
N SER A 264 18.66 -25.55 12.86
CA SER A 264 19.71 -24.77 13.55
C SER A 264 19.20 -23.36 13.83
N ARG A 265 19.68 -22.73 14.91
CA ARG A 265 19.40 -21.32 15.22
C ARG A 265 20.45 -20.38 14.63
N TYR A 266 21.71 -20.80 14.65
CA TYR A 266 22.82 -20.05 14.06
C TYR A 266 23.97 -20.97 13.65
N THR A 267 24.86 -20.45 12.81
CA THR A 267 26.01 -21.19 12.27
C THR A 267 27.30 -20.39 12.43
N GLU A 268 28.38 -21.04 12.85
CA GLU A 268 29.73 -20.47 12.91
C GLU A 268 30.66 -21.19 11.94
N ILE A 269 31.49 -20.42 11.24
CA ILE A 269 32.52 -20.92 10.32
C ILE A 269 33.90 -20.55 10.86
N TYR A 270 34.70 -21.57 11.17
CA TYR A 270 36.04 -21.43 11.71
C TYR A 270 37.08 -21.62 10.60
N MET A 271 37.91 -20.61 10.34
CA MET A 271 39.02 -20.74 9.40
C MET A 271 40.16 -21.55 10.02
N LYS A 272 40.71 -22.52 9.29
CA LYS A 272 41.82 -23.35 9.77
C LYS A 272 43.18 -22.64 9.61
N ASP A 273 44.18 -23.05 10.39
CA ASP A 273 45.57 -22.57 10.28
C ASP A 273 46.14 -22.63 8.85
N THR A 274 45.72 -23.63 8.10
CA THR A 274 46.03 -23.84 6.67
C THR A 274 45.52 -22.71 5.78
N PHE A 275 44.37 -22.10 6.08
CA PHE A 275 43.89 -20.92 5.35
C PHE A 275 44.85 -19.75 5.55
N ASN A 276 45.23 -19.46 6.81
CA ASN A 276 46.20 -18.41 7.13
C ASN A 276 47.54 -18.63 6.42
N LEU A 277 48.09 -19.85 6.48
CA LEU A 277 49.37 -20.19 5.84
C LEU A 277 49.34 -20.09 4.32
N THR A 278 48.20 -20.38 3.69
CA THR A 278 48.05 -20.39 2.22
C THR A 278 47.69 -19.03 1.66
N TYR A 279 46.72 -18.33 2.27
CA TYR A 279 46.06 -17.16 1.70
C TYR A 279 46.46 -15.85 2.35
N LEU A 280 46.92 -15.86 3.61
CA LEU A 280 47.29 -14.67 4.39
C LEU A 280 48.82 -14.55 4.61
N SER A 281 49.62 -15.29 3.84
CA SER A 281 51.08 -15.32 3.99
C SER A 281 51.76 -13.96 3.77
N ASP A 282 51.14 -13.07 2.99
CA ASP A 282 51.49 -11.64 2.90
C ASP A 282 50.35 -10.79 3.46
N VAL A 283 50.43 -10.48 4.75
CA VAL A 283 49.34 -9.81 5.48
C VAL A 283 49.07 -8.40 4.96
N LYS A 284 50.05 -7.72 4.33
CA LYS A 284 49.83 -6.38 3.76
C LYS A 284 49.05 -6.43 2.47
N ASP A 285 49.44 -7.32 1.56
CA ASP A 285 48.79 -7.46 0.25
C ASP A 285 47.39 -8.09 0.35
N THR A 286 47.09 -8.79 1.44
CA THR A 286 45.84 -9.55 1.63
C THR A 286 44.87 -8.91 2.62
N PHE A 287 45.24 -7.78 3.22
CA PHE A 287 44.43 -7.13 4.27
C PHE A 287 43.01 -6.79 3.82
N TYR A 288 42.87 -6.30 2.58
CA TYR A 288 41.59 -5.89 1.99
C TYR A 288 40.92 -7.01 1.17
N ASN A 289 41.47 -8.22 1.20
CA ASN A 289 40.80 -9.36 0.58
C ASN A 289 39.58 -9.72 1.43
N TYR A 290 38.52 -10.17 0.77
CA TYR A 290 37.28 -10.54 1.43
C TYR A 290 36.97 -12.02 1.24
N ILE A 291 36.15 -12.53 2.15
CA ILE A 291 35.54 -13.85 2.07
C ILE A 291 34.05 -13.63 1.86
N GLU A 292 33.51 -14.21 0.79
CA GLU A 292 32.09 -14.24 0.50
C GLU A 292 31.54 -15.63 0.85
N VAL A 293 30.38 -15.66 1.48
CA VAL A 293 29.72 -16.87 1.96
C VAL A 293 28.33 -16.95 1.35
N ASP A 294 28.14 -17.84 0.37
CA ASP A 294 26.81 -18.13 -0.18
C ASP A 294 26.23 -19.34 0.55
N TYR A 295 24.93 -19.32 0.85
CA TYR A 295 24.22 -20.44 1.45
C TYR A 295 22.72 -20.38 1.12
N GLN A 296 22.07 -21.52 1.27
CA GLN A 296 20.63 -21.71 1.28
C GLN A 296 20.19 -22.03 2.70
N TYR A 297 18.95 -21.69 3.03
CA TYR A 297 18.34 -21.98 4.32
C TYR A 297 16.87 -22.34 4.12
N SER A 298 16.32 -23.13 5.04
CA SER A 298 14.90 -23.45 5.03
C SER A 298 14.14 -22.44 5.88
N ALA A 299 13.30 -21.62 5.23
CA ALA A 299 12.34 -20.77 5.92
C ALA A 299 10.94 -21.39 5.81
N GLU A 300 10.17 -21.40 6.89
CA GLU A 300 8.73 -21.63 6.83
C GLU A 300 8.08 -20.44 6.12
N SER A 301 8.07 -20.48 4.78
CA SER A 301 7.37 -19.50 3.97
C SER A 301 6.01 -20.06 3.56
N GLY A 302 4.98 -19.77 4.36
CA GLY A 302 3.59 -20.06 4.01
C GLY A 302 3.12 -19.33 2.74
N SER A 303 3.85 -18.32 2.25
CA SER A 303 3.40 -17.46 1.15
C SER A 303 3.27 -18.17 -0.20
N VAL A 304 4.00 -19.27 -0.44
CA VAL A 304 3.92 -20.02 -1.72
C VAL A 304 2.72 -20.96 -1.75
N LEU A 305 2.34 -21.54 -0.60
CA LEU A 305 1.18 -22.44 -0.47
C LEU A 305 -0.15 -21.74 -0.78
N PHE A 306 -0.26 -20.45 -0.54
CA PHE A 306 -1.45 -19.63 -0.84
C PHE A 306 -1.43 -18.99 -2.24
N SER A 307 -0.32 -19.09 -2.98
CA SER A 307 -0.19 -18.54 -4.34
C SER A 307 -0.67 -19.49 -5.44
N GLU A 308 -0.84 -20.77 -5.11
CA GLU A 308 -1.25 -21.81 -6.06
C GLU A 308 -2.65 -22.35 -5.71
N SER A 309 -3.58 -22.25 -6.66
CA SER A 309 -4.89 -22.90 -6.58
C SER A 309 -4.77 -24.44 -6.56
N SER A 310 -5.80 -25.14 -6.09
CA SER A 310 -5.82 -26.62 -6.15
C SER A 310 -5.62 -27.19 -7.56
N GLU A 311 -6.05 -26.45 -8.60
CA GLU A 311 -5.82 -26.82 -10.00
C GLU A 311 -4.37 -26.67 -10.43
N SER A 312 -3.64 -25.65 -9.95
CA SER A 312 -2.20 -25.50 -10.27
C SER A 312 -1.34 -26.52 -9.51
N ILE A 313 -1.64 -26.79 -8.24
CA ILE A 313 -0.94 -27.79 -7.41
C ILE A 313 -1.06 -29.21 -8.00
N THR A 314 -2.16 -29.53 -8.67
CA THR A 314 -2.40 -30.85 -9.28
C THR A 314 -2.04 -30.94 -10.76
N SER A 315 -1.47 -29.86 -11.32
CA SER A 315 -1.04 -29.78 -12.71
C SER A 315 0.46 -30.03 -12.88
N GLU A 316 0.92 -30.26 -14.11
CA GLU A 316 2.37 -30.27 -14.43
C GLU A 316 3.00 -28.85 -14.41
N THR A 317 2.24 -27.82 -14.02
CA THR A 317 2.68 -26.42 -13.99
C THR A 317 2.82 -25.84 -12.58
N THR A 318 2.78 -26.69 -11.53
CA THR A 318 3.09 -26.28 -10.16
C THR A 318 4.56 -25.84 -10.03
N LEU A 319 4.79 -24.80 -9.24
CA LEU A 319 6.10 -24.35 -8.77
C LEU A 319 6.59 -25.20 -7.59
N LEU A 320 5.72 -26.03 -7.00
CA LEU A 320 6.09 -26.99 -5.98
C LEU A 320 6.84 -28.15 -6.64
N GLU A 321 8.14 -28.26 -6.35
CA GLU A 321 8.89 -29.44 -6.74
C GLU A 321 8.51 -30.61 -5.81
N PRO A 322 8.14 -31.79 -6.34
CA PRO A 322 7.89 -32.96 -5.51
C PRO A 322 9.18 -33.31 -4.74
N ILE A 323 9.10 -33.25 -3.42
CA ILE A 323 10.21 -33.63 -2.55
C ILE A 323 10.34 -35.15 -2.61
N ASP A 324 11.44 -35.66 -3.19
CA ASP A 324 11.76 -37.08 -3.13
C ASP A 324 11.93 -37.44 -1.64
N PHE A 325 11.00 -38.25 -1.09
CA PHE A 325 10.96 -38.68 0.33
C PHE A 325 12.14 -39.60 0.72
N ASN A 326 13.30 -39.44 0.11
CA ASN A 326 14.53 -40.13 0.49
C ASN A 326 15.73 -39.26 0.18
N ARG A 327 16.04 -38.32 1.09
CA ARG A 327 17.34 -37.62 1.18
C ARG A 327 18.48 -38.56 1.62
N ASN A 328 18.53 -39.78 1.08
CA ASN A 328 19.66 -40.67 1.25
C ASN A 328 19.97 -41.43 -0.06
N PRO A 329 20.92 -40.95 -0.88
CA PRO A 329 21.38 -41.64 -2.08
C PRO A 329 21.93 -43.05 -1.79
N ASP A 330 22.40 -43.33 -0.57
CA ASP A 330 22.95 -44.63 -0.18
C ASP A 330 21.89 -45.66 0.26
N VAL A 331 20.66 -45.25 0.57
CA VAL A 331 19.55 -46.18 0.85
C VAL A 331 18.92 -46.70 -0.44
N SER A 332 19.09 -45.97 -1.56
CA SER A 332 18.53 -46.33 -2.87
C SER A 332 19.27 -47.45 -3.62
N ASN A 333 20.48 -47.83 -3.20
CA ASN A 333 21.31 -48.81 -3.94
C ASN A 333 21.54 -50.16 -3.25
N ALA A 334 20.83 -50.48 -2.17
CA ALA A 334 20.95 -51.80 -1.54
C ALA A 334 19.59 -52.41 -1.13
N ASN A 335 18.88 -52.97 -2.12
CA ASN A 335 18.04 -54.18 -1.97
C ASN A 335 17.20 -54.28 -0.67
N LYS A 336 16.24 -53.39 -0.40
CA LYS A 336 15.07 -53.71 0.43
C LYS A 336 13.86 -52.91 -0.04
N ASN A 337 12.86 -53.61 -0.58
CA ASN A 337 11.51 -53.08 -0.71
C ASN A 337 10.99 -52.68 0.68
N LEU A 338 10.34 -51.53 0.77
CA LEU A 338 9.55 -51.12 1.93
C LEU A 338 8.56 -52.23 2.32
N ILE A 339 8.70 -52.74 3.55
CA ILE A 339 7.69 -53.58 4.18
C ILE A 339 6.70 -52.62 4.84
N GLY A 340 5.44 -52.60 4.41
CA GLY A 340 4.39 -51.83 5.10
C GLY A 340 3.50 -50.95 4.23
N TYR A 341 3.65 -50.95 2.91
CA TYR A 341 2.78 -50.21 1.96
C TYR A 341 1.29 -50.66 1.96
N ASN A 342 0.85 -51.46 2.94
CA ASN A 342 -0.51 -51.99 3.08
C ASN A 342 -0.90 -52.24 4.56
N SER A 343 -0.76 -51.27 5.48
CA SER A 343 -1.53 -51.32 6.73
C SER A 343 -2.05 -49.97 7.18
N GLU A 344 -3.36 -49.95 7.44
CA GLU A 344 -4.16 -48.91 8.05
C GLU A 344 -3.55 -48.46 9.39
N LEU A 345 -3.08 -47.22 9.49
CA LEU A 345 -2.87 -46.51 10.76
C LEU A 345 -2.88 -45.01 10.45
N TYR A 346 -4.07 -44.41 10.54
CA TYR A 346 -4.20 -42.99 10.84
C TYR A 346 -4.04 -42.79 12.36
N ASP A 347 -3.41 -41.66 12.68
CA ASP A 347 -3.30 -40.88 13.94
C ASP A 347 -2.63 -41.47 15.20
N HIS A 348 -1.82 -40.64 15.87
CA HIS A 348 -2.21 -39.78 17.01
C HIS A 348 -1.15 -38.64 17.19
N PHE A 349 -1.60 -37.37 17.16
CA PHE A 349 -0.78 -36.16 17.36
C PHE A 349 -0.47 -35.89 18.86
N GLU A 350 0.70 -35.34 19.18
CA GLU A 350 1.04 -34.73 20.49
C GLU A 350 0.89 -33.19 20.42
N ILE A 351 0.33 -32.60 21.49
CA ILE A 351 -0.28 -31.27 21.53
C ILE A 351 0.78 -30.19 21.86
N TYR A 352 0.98 -29.25 20.94
CA TYR A 352 1.65 -27.97 21.21
C TYR A 352 0.70 -27.06 21.99
N LYS A 353 1.16 -26.49 23.11
CA LYS A 353 0.40 -25.44 23.81
C LYS A 353 0.60 -24.13 23.09
N ASP A 354 -0.38 -23.84 22.25
CA ASP A 354 -0.50 -22.60 21.52
C ASP A 354 -1.00 -21.50 22.47
N GLU A 355 -0.16 -20.50 22.80
CA GLU A 355 -0.61 -19.31 23.55
C GLU A 355 -1.64 -18.49 22.78
N SER A 356 -1.73 -18.71 21.46
CA SER A 356 -2.76 -18.16 20.61
C SER A 356 -4.08 -18.93 20.69
N THR A 357 -4.16 -20.03 21.46
CA THR A 357 -5.41 -20.75 21.76
C THR A 357 -5.44 -21.27 23.20
N ILE A 358 -6.15 -20.57 24.08
CA ILE A 358 -6.26 -20.92 25.51
C ILE A 358 -7.65 -21.47 25.81
N THR A 359 -7.73 -22.68 26.37
CA THR A 359 -8.97 -23.26 26.89
C THR A 359 -8.99 -23.22 28.42
N TYR A 360 -9.99 -22.56 28.98
CA TYR A 360 -10.32 -22.51 30.40
C TYR A 360 -11.44 -23.50 30.70
N THR A 361 -11.39 -24.12 31.88
CA THR A 361 -12.43 -25.05 32.36
C THR A 361 -12.85 -24.63 33.77
N ALA A 362 -14.16 -24.52 34.00
CA ALA A 362 -14.75 -24.21 35.29
C ALA A 362 -16.17 -24.79 35.37
N ASP A 363 -16.69 -25.04 36.57
CA ASP A 363 -18.11 -25.35 36.80
C ASP A 363 -18.80 -24.03 37.19
N ILE A 364 -19.31 -23.29 36.19
CA ILE A 364 -19.74 -21.90 36.33
C ILE A 364 -21.07 -21.81 37.07
N ASP A 365 -21.97 -22.79 36.84
CA ASP A 365 -23.30 -22.84 37.44
C ASP A 365 -23.41 -23.73 38.70
N MET A 366 -22.30 -24.38 39.09
CA MET A 366 -22.18 -25.25 40.26
C MET A 366 -23.07 -26.51 40.18
N ASP A 367 -23.39 -26.98 38.97
CA ASP A 367 -24.17 -28.19 38.75
C ASP A 367 -23.34 -29.48 38.86
N GLY A 368 -22.02 -29.34 38.88
CA GLY A 368 -21.04 -30.43 39.00
C GLY A 368 -20.51 -30.96 37.67
N GLU A 369 -20.94 -30.39 36.55
CA GLU A 369 -20.42 -30.64 35.20
C GLU A 369 -19.44 -29.51 34.79
N PRO A 370 -18.47 -29.78 33.91
CA PRO A 370 -17.51 -28.76 33.48
C PRO A 370 -18.03 -27.90 32.31
N ASP A 371 -17.90 -26.59 32.44
CA ASP A 371 -18.00 -25.61 31.35
C ASP A 371 -16.61 -25.28 30.79
N TYR A 372 -16.57 -24.94 29.51
CA TYR A 372 -15.36 -24.58 28.76
C TYR A 372 -15.47 -23.18 28.18
N LYS A 373 -14.36 -22.44 28.22
CA LYS A 373 -14.16 -21.20 27.44
C LYS A 373 -12.89 -21.33 26.65
N GLN A 374 -12.91 -21.08 25.35
CA GLN A 374 -11.72 -21.02 24.50
C GLN A 374 -11.51 -19.59 23.99
N THR A 375 -10.28 -19.10 24.00
CA THR A 375 -9.88 -17.82 23.40
C THR A 375 -8.82 -18.08 22.35
N ILE A 376 -8.98 -17.57 21.14
CA ILE A 376 -8.08 -17.74 20.01
C ILE A 376 -7.66 -16.37 19.49
N ASP A 377 -6.37 -16.18 19.29
CA ASP A 377 -5.72 -15.04 18.65
C ASP A 377 -5.12 -15.57 17.33
N ILE A 378 -5.75 -15.28 16.19
CA ILE A 378 -5.39 -15.87 14.89
C ILE A 378 -4.14 -15.22 14.32
N ASP A 379 -4.00 -13.90 14.47
CA ASP A 379 -2.88 -13.14 13.90
C ASP A 379 -1.70 -12.94 14.86
N LYS A 380 -1.87 -13.36 16.12
CA LYS A 380 -0.88 -13.33 17.21
C LYS A 380 -0.46 -11.91 17.58
N ASP A 381 -1.35 -10.95 17.42
CA ASP A 381 -1.12 -9.54 17.78
C ASP A 381 -1.34 -9.26 19.28
N GLY A 382 -1.85 -10.25 20.03
CA GLY A 382 -2.17 -10.18 21.46
C GLY A 382 -3.61 -9.75 21.76
N ILE A 383 -4.44 -9.54 20.74
CA ILE A 383 -5.88 -9.29 20.83
C ILE A 383 -6.61 -10.59 20.49
N ILE A 384 -7.66 -10.92 21.25
CA ILE A 384 -8.39 -12.18 21.03
C ILE A 384 -9.40 -12.01 19.90
N ASP A 385 -9.16 -12.67 18.77
CA ASP A 385 -10.03 -12.69 17.61
C ASP A 385 -11.28 -13.57 17.79
N ILE A 386 -11.17 -14.71 18.49
CA ILE A 386 -12.29 -15.64 18.66
C ILE A 386 -12.44 -16.05 20.12
N VAL A 387 -13.67 -16.01 20.63
CA VAL A 387 -14.04 -16.55 21.94
C VAL A 387 -15.12 -17.61 21.78
N ARG A 388 -14.92 -18.80 22.32
CA ARG A 388 -15.93 -19.88 22.32
C ARG A 388 -16.33 -20.27 23.73
N TYR A 389 -17.58 -20.65 23.91
CA TYR A 389 -18.11 -21.23 25.15
C TYR A 389 -18.75 -22.57 24.86
N GLY A 390 -18.48 -23.56 25.70
CA GLY A 390 -18.91 -24.94 25.47
C GLY A 390 -19.14 -25.73 26.75
N ILE A 391 -19.77 -26.90 26.61
CA ILE A 391 -19.99 -27.90 27.66
C ILE A 391 -19.56 -29.28 27.15
N ASP A 392 -19.50 -30.30 28.00
CA ASP A 392 -19.33 -31.67 27.51
C ASP A 392 -20.53 -32.09 26.63
N ASP A 393 -20.26 -32.78 25.51
CA ASP A 393 -21.30 -33.34 24.67
C ASP A 393 -22.11 -34.40 25.46
N PRO A 394 -23.46 -34.28 25.52
CA PRO A 394 -24.32 -35.23 26.21
C PRO A 394 -24.25 -36.68 25.69
N GLU A 395 -23.87 -36.89 24.44
CA GLU A 395 -23.72 -38.19 23.79
C GLU A 395 -22.27 -38.74 23.84
N ASP A 396 -21.25 -37.87 23.85
CA ASP A 396 -19.82 -38.22 23.98
C ASP A 396 -19.05 -37.27 24.91
N SER A 397 -18.83 -37.67 26.16
CA SER A 397 -18.14 -36.88 27.18
C SER A 397 -16.66 -36.56 26.90
N ASN A 398 -16.11 -36.87 25.72
CA ASN A 398 -14.77 -36.46 25.30
C ASN A 398 -14.78 -35.33 24.26
N GLU A 399 -15.95 -34.90 23.79
CA GLU A 399 -16.09 -33.79 22.85
C GLU A 399 -16.68 -32.57 23.56
N ILE A 400 -16.15 -31.38 23.25
CA ILE A 400 -16.67 -30.12 23.77
C ILE A 400 -17.70 -29.60 22.78
N TYR A 401 -18.93 -29.47 23.26
CA TYR A 401 -20.04 -28.87 22.56
C TYR A 401 -19.99 -27.35 22.67
N TRP A 402 -19.56 -26.65 21.61
CA TRP A 402 -19.47 -25.17 21.58
C TRP A 402 -20.83 -24.53 21.27
N TYR A 403 -21.54 -24.11 22.31
CA TYR A 403 -22.86 -23.49 22.17
C TYR A 403 -22.81 -21.98 21.87
N THR A 404 -21.65 -21.33 21.98
CA THR A 404 -21.48 -19.91 21.58
C THR A 404 -20.09 -19.67 21.01
N ILE A 405 -20.01 -18.97 19.87
CA ILE A 405 -18.77 -18.58 19.19
C ILE A 405 -18.87 -17.09 18.87
N ILE A 406 -17.88 -16.31 19.31
CA ILE A 406 -17.75 -14.87 19.06
C ILE A 406 -16.49 -14.68 18.21
N GLN A 407 -16.56 -13.87 17.17
CA GLN A 407 -15.43 -13.53 16.30
C GLN A 407 -15.35 -12.00 16.14
N ASP A 408 -14.16 -11.41 16.22
CA ASP A 408 -13.88 -9.98 16.01
C ASP A 408 -12.62 -9.89 15.14
N PHE A 409 -12.73 -9.29 13.95
CA PHE A 409 -11.62 -9.11 13.02
C PHE A 409 -11.56 -7.66 12.57
N LYS A 410 -10.34 -7.10 12.52
CA LYS A 410 -10.07 -5.80 11.93
C LYS A 410 -8.98 -5.96 10.88
N ASN A 411 -9.24 -5.47 9.68
CA ASN A 411 -8.29 -5.52 8.58
C ASN A 411 -8.10 -4.12 7.98
N GLN A 412 -6.87 -3.85 7.55
CA GLN A 412 -6.51 -2.64 6.83
C GLN A 412 -5.78 -3.02 5.54
N GLU A 413 -6.38 -2.65 4.41
CA GLU A 413 -5.82 -2.86 3.08
C GLU A 413 -5.45 -1.52 2.43
N VAL A 414 -4.31 -1.50 1.74
CA VAL A 414 -3.86 -0.36 0.94
C VAL A 414 -3.64 -0.82 -0.50
N SER A 415 -4.36 -0.20 -1.43
CA SER A 415 -4.25 -0.46 -2.86
C SER A 415 -3.75 0.78 -3.59
N ILE A 416 -2.67 0.64 -4.35
CA ILE A 416 -2.05 1.73 -5.10
C ILE A 416 -2.14 1.42 -6.58
N SER A 417 -2.71 2.35 -7.35
CA SER A 417 -2.80 2.25 -8.80
C SER A 417 -2.36 3.55 -9.47
N ARG A 418 -1.66 3.42 -10.60
CA ARG A 418 -1.15 4.53 -11.41
C ARG A 418 -1.53 4.29 -12.86
N GLU A 419 -2.27 5.23 -13.45
CA GLU A 419 -2.75 5.15 -14.83
C GLU A 419 -2.38 6.41 -15.62
N LEU A 420 -1.70 6.23 -16.75
CA LEU A 420 -1.45 7.31 -17.71
C LEU A 420 -2.44 7.19 -18.87
N GLN A 421 -3.37 8.14 -18.96
CA GLN A 421 -4.40 8.17 -20.01
C GLN A 421 -3.82 8.51 -21.39
N GLU A 422 -4.57 8.17 -22.44
CA GLU A 422 -4.19 8.50 -23.81
C GLU A 422 -4.08 10.02 -24.03
N GLU A 423 -3.01 10.45 -24.69
CA GLU A 423 -2.81 11.86 -25.04
C GLU A 423 -3.84 12.33 -26.07
N GLN A 424 -4.65 13.32 -25.71
CA GLN A 424 -5.58 13.96 -26.62
C GLN A 424 -4.92 15.13 -27.33
N ARG A 425 -4.94 15.14 -28.67
CA ARG A 425 -4.33 16.20 -29.49
C ARG A 425 -5.37 16.93 -30.34
N THR A 426 -5.25 18.25 -30.40
CA THR A 426 -5.97 19.07 -31.37
C THR A 426 -5.38 18.91 -32.78
N LYS A 427 -6.16 19.24 -33.82
CA LYS A 427 -5.60 19.48 -35.14
C LYS A 427 -4.78 20.78 -35.13
N TRP A 428 -3.82 20.91 -36.05
CA TRP A 428 -3.13 22.17 -36.27
C TRP A 428 -4.13 23.29 -36.59
N PHE A 429 -3.99 24.42 -35.92
CA PHE A 429 -4.79 25.62 -36.14
C PHE A 429 -3.89 26.83 -36.36
N ASP A 430 -4.38 27.76 -37.17
CA ASP A 430 -3.69 28.98 -37.59
C ASP A 430 -3.77 30.04 -36.48
N ILE A 431 -2.69 30.80 -36.28
CA ILE A 431 -2.61 31.90 -35.32
C ILE A 431 -2.51 33.20 -36.12
N ASP A 432 -3.35 34.18 -35.82
CA ASP A 432 -3.24 35.48 -36.48
C ASP A 432 -1.95 36.20 -36.07
N ASP A 433 -0.93 36.09 -36.93
CA ASP A 433 0.40 36.66 -36.75
C ASP A 433 0.38 38.17 -36.50
N THR A 434 -0.63 38.88 -37.01
CA THR A 434 -0.73 40.33 -36.87
C THR A 434 -1.01 40.77 -35.42
N LEU A 435 -1.46 39.84 -34.57
CA LEU A 435 -1.69 40.08 -33.15
C LEU A 435 -0.38 40.22 -32.36
N PHE A 436 0.67 39.52 -32.78
CA PHE A 436 1.94 39.45 -32.04
C PHE A 436 3.20 39.81 -32.85
N ALA A 437 3.09 40.05 -34.16
CA ALA A 437 4.17 40.55 -35.00
C ALA A 437 4.03 42.07 -35.30
N HIS A 438 5.16 42.75 -35.49
CA HIS A 438 5.18 44.15 -35.97
C HIS A 438 6.26 44.40 -37.01
N TYR A 439 5.97 45.28 -37.97
CA TYR A 439 6.89 45.65 -39.04
C TYR A 439 7.90 46.71 -38.58
N ASP A 440 9.19 46.38 -38.60
CA ASP A 440 10.29 47.30 -38.26
C ASP A 440 10.63 48.21 -39.46
N PHE A 441 9.89 49.33 -39.56
CA PHE A 441 10.10 50.32 -40.61
C PHE A 441 11.21 51.32 -40.26
N ASN A 442 12.23 51.43 -41.11
CA ASN A 442 13.27 52.44 -40.97
C ASN A 442 13.49 53.28 -42.26
N LEU A 443 14.08 54.47 -42.09
CA LEU A 443 14.34 55.44 -43.15
C LEU A 443 15.18 54.88 -44.32
N GLY A 444 16.06 53.91 -44.05
CA GLY A 444 16.88 53.25 -45.08
C GLY A 444 16.05 52.33 -45.99
N LYS A 445 15.05 51.63 -45.43
CA LYS A 445 14.10 50.79 -46.18
C LYS A 445 13.18 51.63 -47.06
N LEU A 446 12.69 52.77 -46.55
CA LEU A 446 11.94 53.75 -47.36
C LEU A 446 12.74 54.20 -48.59
N LEU A 447 14.03 54.49 -48.41
CA LEU A 447 14.91 54.92 -49.49
C LEU A 447 15.10 53.83 -50.55
N LYS A 448 15.25 52.56 -50.13
CA LYS A 448 15.35 51.42 -51.05
C LYS A 448 14.10 51.26 -51.91
N ILE A 449 12.90 51.39 -51.32
CA ILE A 449 11.61 51.25 -52.01
C ILE A 449 11.41 52.34 -53.07
N VAL A 450 11.82 53.57 -52.75
CA VAL A 450 11.79 54.70 -53.71
C VAL A 450 12.78 54.49 -54.88
N LEU A 451 13.91 53.81 -54.63
CA LEU A 451 14.93 53.54 -55.65
C LEU A 451 14.64 52.28 -56.50
N THR A 452 13.73 51.39 -56.07
CA THR A 452 13.35 50.14 -56.77
C THR A 452 11.88 50.14 -57.25
N LEU A 453 11.41 51.26 -57.79
CA LEU A 453 10.03 51.50 -58.27
C LEU A 453 9.34 50.36 -59.06
N PRO A 454 9.99 49.53 -59.91
CA PRO A 454 9.33 48.40 -60.58
C PRO A 454 8.91 47.26 -59.62
N LEU A 455 9.49 47.21 -58.42
CA LEU A 455 9.23 46.20 -57.38
C LEU A 455 8.33 46.75 -56.25
N LEU A 456 7.73 47.93 -56.44
CA LEU A 456 6.86 48.56 -55.43
C LEU A 456 5.75 47.62 -54.91
N PRO A 457 5.04 46.83 -55.75
CA PRO A 457 4.02 45.89 -55.25
C PRO A 457 4.60 44.80 -54.34
N LEU A 458 5.81 44.33 -54.63
CA LEU A 458 6.53 43.33 -53.83
C LEU A 458 6.97 43.89 -52.48
N HIS A 459 7.36 45.17 -52.45
CA HIS A 459 7.73 45.85 -51.22
C HIS A 459 6.52 46.18 -50.35
N ILE A 460 5.40 46.59 -50.95
CA ILE A 460 4.14 46.83 -50.24
C ILE A 460 3.59 45.51 -49.69
N SER A 461 3.69 44.40 -50.42
CA SER A 461 3.22 43.10 -49.93
C SER A 461 4.02 42.63 -48.71
N LYS A 462 5.34 42.84 -48.68
CA LYS A 462 6.20 42.55 -47.52
C LYS A 462 5.89 43.42 -46.29
N MET A 463 5.19 44.54 -46.46
CA MET A 463 4.74 45.41 -45.37
C MET A 463 3.37 45.03 -44.81
N LEU A 464 2.58 44.27 -45.56
CA LEU A 464 1.20 43.92 -45.20
C LEU A 464 1.09 42.50 -44.63
N LEU A 465 2.00 41.61 -45.00
CA LEU A 465 2.05 40.23 -44.52
C LEU A 465 3.35 40.00 -43.73
N PRO A 466 3.27 39.40 -42.53
CA PRO A 466 4.43 38.86 -41.82
C PRO A 466 5.30 37.94 -42.69
N ASP A 467 6.58 37.82 -42.34
CA ASP A 467 7.54 37.00 -43.11
C ASP A 467 7.31 35.47 -42.89
N VAL A 468 6.61 35.08 -41.83
CA VAL A 468 6.26 33.69 -41.50
C VAL A 468 4.81 33.60 -40.99
N ASP A 469 4.22 32.41 -41.15
CA ASP A 469 2.83 32.07 -40.83
C ASP A 469 2.79 31.06 -39.67
N TYR A 470 2.42 31.47 -38.45
CA TYR A 470 2.46 30.60 -37.26
C TYR A 470 1.22 29.72 -37.09
N TRP A 471 1.47 28.47 -36.76
CA TRP A 471 0.45 27.47 -36.46
C TRP A 471 0.71 26.83 -35.10
N ALA A 472 -0.36 26.46 -34.41
CA ALA A 472 -0.30 25.81 -33.10
C ALA A 472 -0.98 24.43 -33.11
N GLN A 473 -0.53 23.57 -32.20
CA GLN A 473 -1.19 22.34 -31.80
C GLN A 473 -1.10 22.20 -30.29
N LYS A 474 -2.25 21.92 -29.65
CA LYS A 474 -2.36 21.60 -28.22
C LYS A 474 -2.50 20.11 -28.01
N SER A 475 -1.91 19.60 -26.95
CA SER A 475 -2.17 18.27 -26.41
C SER A 475 -2.35 18.29 -24.90
N THR A 476 -3.12 17.32 -24.41
CA THR A 476 -3.37 17.12 -22.98
C THR A 476 -3.20 15.63 -22.69
N GLN A 477 -2.50 15.31 -21.62
CA GLN A 477 -2.34 13.95 -21.11
C GLN A 477 -2.53 13.97 -19.61
N THR A 478 -3.24 12.97 -19.08
CA THR A 478 -3.57 12.93 -17.65
C THR A 478 -2.94 11.70 -17.01
N LEU A 479 -2.21 11.90 -15.93
CA LEU A 479 -1.73 10.85 -15.03
C LEU A 479 -2.63 10.84 -13.79
N ILE A 480 -3.17 9.68 -13.46
CA ILE A 480 -4.02 9.47 -12.29
C ILE A 480 -3.28 8.51 -11.37
N ASP A 481 -2.88 9.01 -10.21
CA ASP A 481 -2.42 8.21 -9.08
C ASP A 481 -3.60 8.07 -8.12
N LYS A 482 -3.96 6.82 -7.80
CA LYS A 482 -5.06 6.47 -6.88
C LYS A 482 -4.50 5.59 -5.77
N GLU A 483 -4.70 6.03 -4.53
CA GLU A 483 -4.35 5.30 -3.32
C GLU A 483 -5.64 5.07 -2.51
N GLU A 484 -6.00 3.82 -2.30
CA GLU A 484 -7.23 3.40 -1.64
C GLU A 484 -6.89 2.72 -0.33
N TYR A 485 -7.45 3.25 0.77
CA TYR A 485 -7.35 2.74 2.12
C TYR A 485 -8.68 2.12 2.50
N THR A 486 -8.71 0.80 2.70
CA THR A 486 -9.93 0.10 3.14
C THR A 486 -9.70 -0.42 4.55
N GLN A 487 -10.50 0.05 5.50
CA GLN A 487 -10.58 -0.48 6.86
C GLN A 487 -11.87 -1.28 6.98
N SER A 488 -11.76 -2.58 7.18
CA SER A 488 -12.92 -3.44 7.43
C SER A 488 -12.93 -3.93 8.87
N SER A 489 -14.13 -4.01 9.45
CA SER A 489 -14.36 -4.64 10.75
C SER A 489 -15.48 -5.66 10.61
N TYR A 490 -15.25 -6.84 11.16
CA TYR A 490 -16.19 -7.94 11.16
C TYR A 490 -16.37 -8.41 12.60
N TYR A 491 -17.61 -8.50 13.06
CA TYR A 491 -17.94 -9.03 14.38
C TYR A 491 -19.07 -10.04 14.24
N SER A 492 -18.91 -11.25 14.75
CA SER A 492 -19.91 -12.30 14.65
C SER A 492 -20.17 -12.99 15.98
N ILE A 493 -21.43 -13.31 16.26
CA ILE A 493 -21.83 -14.16 17.38
C ILE A 493 -22.73 -15.26 16.84
N LYS A 494 -22.30 -16.51 16.97
CA LYS A 494 -23.07 -17.70 16.63
C LYS A 494 -23.46 -18.43 17.91
N SER A 495 -24.74 -18.76 18.06
CA SER A 495 -25.33 -19.37 19.25
C SER A 495 -26.15 -20.60 18.90
N ASP A 496 -26.03 -21.62 19.72
CA ASP A 496 -26.99 -22.70 19.88
C ASP A 496 -27.61 -22.60 21.28
N THR A 497 -28.92 -22.41 21.32
CA THR A 497 -29.68 -22.21 22.56
C THR A 497 -30.19 -23.52 23.13
N ASP A 498 -30.55 -24.48 22.28
CA ASP A 498 -31.14 -25.76 22.70
C ASP A 498 -30.10 -26.88 22.92
N ARG A 499 -28.83 -26.57 22.61
CA ARG A 499 -27.66 -27.42 22.87
C ARG A 499 -27.71 -28.73 22.08
N ASP A 500 -28.30 -28.71 20.88
CA ASP A 500 -28.57 -29.89 20.07
C ASP A 500 -27.48 -30.29 19.07
N GLY A 501 -26.41 -29.49 18.93
CA GLY A 501 -25.39 -29.74 17.91
C GLY A 501 -25.31 -28.66 16.84
N TYR A 502 -26.40 -27.92 16.65
CA TYR A 502 -26.59 -27.05 15.52
C TYR A 502 -26.76 -25.62 16.00
N ALA A 503 -26.28 -24.66 15.21
CA ALA A 503 -26.61 -23.28 15.52
C ALA A 503 -28.12 -23.09 15.41
N ASP A 504 -28.64 -22.21 16.27
CA ASP A 504 -30.00 -21.70 16.27
C ASP A 504 -30.03 -20.28 15.73
N SER A 505 -29.01 -19.48 16.07
CA SER A 505 -28.93 -18.07 15.68
C SER A 505 -27.49 -17.64 15.42
N GLN A 506 -27.32 -16.69 14.51
CA GLN A 506 -26.04 -16.04 14.24
C GLN A 506 -26.28 -14.56 13.94
N ILE A 507 -25.48 -13.68 14.53
CA ILE A 507 -25.46 -12.25 14.19
C ILE A 507 -24.09 -11.89 13.67
N ASP A 508 -24.03 -11.23 12.52
CA ASP A 508 -22.80 -10.72 11.92
C ASP A 508 -22.94 -9.21 11.75
N PHE A 509 -21.97 -8.43 12.22
CA PHE A 509 -21.81 -7.01 11.97
C PHE A 509 -20.59 -6.83 11.06
N GLU A 510 -20.79 -6.10 9.97
CA GLU A 510 -19.75 -5.80 9.01
C GLU A 510 -19.73 -4.30 8.77
N SER A 511 -18.57 -3.67 8.91
CA SER A 511 -18.35 -2.28 8.50
C SER A 511 -17.13 -2.14 7.62
N SER A 512 -17.20 -1.24 6.64
CA SER A 512 -16.10 -0.89 5.76
C SER A 512 -16.01 0.63 5.63
N LYS A 513 -14.83 1.17 5.95
CA LYS A 513 -14.44 2.55 5.71
C LYS A 513 -13.41 2.58 4.59
N VAL A 514 -13.76 3.16 3.46
CA VAL A 514 -12.90 3.28 2.29
C VAL A 514 -12.54 4.75 2.08
N GLY A 515 -11.27 5.08 2.20
CA GLY A 515 -10.72 6.39 1.83
C GLY A 515 -9.94 6.29 0.54
N ILE A 516 -10.33 7.00 -0.52
CA ILE A 516 -9.65 7.01 -1.81
C ILE A 516 -8.98 8.38 -2.00
N TYR A 517 -7.66 8.41 -1.95
CA TYR A 517 -6.86 9.56 -2.34
C TYR A 517 -6.57 9.51 -3.85
N TYR A 518 -6.93 10.58 -4.54
CA TYR A 518 -6.60 10.80 -5.94
C TYR A 518 -5.55 11.90 -6.04
N GLU A 519 -4.51 11.67 -6.83
CA GLU A 519 -3.59 12.69 -7.34
C GLU A 519 -3.60 12.66 -8.86
N ILE A 520 -4.22 13.67 -9.45
CA ILE A 520 -4.37 13.82 -10.90
C ILE A 520 -3.38 14.88 -11.36
N THR A 521 -2.42 14.47 -12.20
CA THR A 521 -1.51 15.40 -12.87
C THR A 521 -1.89 15.53 -14.34
N GLU A 522 -2.36 16.72 -14.72
CA GLU A 522 -2.61 17.08 -16.12
C GLU A 522 -1.37 17.71 -16.75
N TYR A 523 -0.87 17.08 -17.81
CA TYR A 523 0.20 17.59 -18.67
C TYR A 523 -0.42 18.26 -19.89
N LYS A 524 -0.46 19.59 -19.90
CA LYS A 524 -0.88 20.38 -21.06
C LYS A 524 0.37 20.77 -21.84
N LYS A 525 0.38 20.51 -23.15
CA LYS A 525 1.47 20.87 -24.06
C LYS A 525 0.92 21.69 -25.20
N THR A 526 1.51 22.86 -25.45
CA THR A 526 1.24 23.64 -26.66
C THR A 526 2.52 23.69 -27.49
N ILE A 527 2.44 23.40 -28.78
CA ILE A 527 3.54 23.60 -29.71
C ILE A 527 3.18 24.64 -30.76
N LEU A 528 4.15 25.46 -31.12
CA LEU A 528 4.06 26.46 -32.18
C LEU A 528 5.18 26.25 -33.19
N ALA A 529 4.89 26.40 -34.47
CA ALA A 529 5.89 26.48 -35.52
C ALA A 529 5.34 27.30 -36.69
N ALA A 530 6.22 27.84 -37.53
CA ALA A 530 5.82 28.66 -38.66
C ALA A 530 6.40 28.17 -39.99
N LYS A 531 5.70 28.51 -41.07
CA LYS A 531 6.16 28.31 -42.45
C LYS A 531 6.46 29.65 -43.11
N VAL A 532 7.18 29.65 -44.23
CA VAL A 532 7.47 30.88 -44.98
C VAL A 532 6.17 31.50 -45.51
N GLN A 533 5.98 32.80 -45.28
CA GLN A 533 4.85 33.54 -45.83
C GLN A 533 5.37 34.64 -46.79
N ASP A 534 4.91 34.59 -48.04
CA ASP A 534 5.10 35.68 -49.01
C ASP A 534 3.88 35.76 -49.95
N ILE A 535 3.74 36.84 -50.70
CA ILE A 535 2.56 37.06 -51.55
C ILE A 535 2.37 35.99 -52.64
N PHE A 536 3.45 35.41 -53.16
CA PHE A 536 3.37 34.33 -54.14
C PHE A 536 3.00 33.01 -53.48
N THR A 537 3.55 32.74 -52.30
CA THR A 537 3.23 31.55 -51.48
C THR A 537 1.78 31.61 -50.99
N TYR A 538 1.34 32.75 -50.45
CA TYR A 538 -0.04 33.00 -50.04
C TYR A 538 -1.04 32.85 -51.20
N LEU A 539 -0.74 33.43 -52.38
CA LEU A 539 -1.60 33.29 -53.56
C LEU A 539 -1.61 31.87 -54.12
N ALA A 540 -0.44 31.19 -54.15
CA ALA A 540 -0.34 29.82 -54.61
C ALA A 540 -1.13 28.87 -53.69
N GLU A 541 -1.02 29.06 -52.37
CA GLU A 541 -1.78 28.29 -51.38
C GLU A 541 -3.28 28.60 -51.44
N TYR A 542 -3.68 29.87 -51.57
CA TYR A 542 -5.09 30.24 -51.74
C TYR A 542 -5.71 29.56 -52.97
N VAL A 543 -5.00 29.58 -54.11
CA VAL A 543 -5.43 28.90 -55.34
C VAL A 543 -5.45 27.37 -55.14
N THR A 544 -4.44 26.81 -54.49
CA THR A 544 -4.33 25.37 -54.26
C THR A 544 -5.40 24.87 -53.28
N ARG A 545 -5.65 25.57 -52.17
CA ARG A 545 -6.73 25.30 -51.21
C ARG A 545 -8.11 25.44 -51.87
N SER A 546 -8.30 26.47 -52.71
CA SER A 546 -9.56 26.66 -53.46
C SER A 546 -9.81 25.52 -54.45
N ILE A 547 -8.77 25.03 -55.14
CA ILE A 547 -8.88 23.90 -56.06
C ILE A 547 -9.08 22.58 -55.31
N ILE A 548 -8.31 22.31 -54.25
CA ILE A 548 -8.40 21.05 -53.48
C ILE A 548 -9.73 20.95 -52.74
N SER A 549 -10.20 22.02 -52.10
CA SER A 549 -11.52 22.04 -51.42
C SER A 549 -12.69 21.77 -52.38
N LEU A 550 -12.55 22.17 -53.66
CA LEU A 550 -13.52 21.86 -54.73
C LEU A 550 -13.54 20.38 -55.15
N PHE A 551 -12.45 19.62 -54.93
CA PHE A 551 -12.32 18.22 -55.39
C PHE A 551 -12.32 17.16 -54.27
N THR A 552 -11.85 17.49 -53.07
CA THR A 552 -11.69 16.51 -51.96
C THR A 552 -12.43 16.90 -50.69
N GLY A 553 -12.95 18.14 -50.59
CA GLY A 553 -13.57 18.67 -49.38
C GLY A 553 -12.60 18.91 -48.21
N ILE A 554 -11.29 18.72 -48.42
CA ILE A 554 -10.26 18.88 -47.37
C ILE A 554 -9.79 20.33 -47.33
N THR A 555 -9.83 20.93 -46.14
CA THR A 555 -9.40 22.32 -45.86
C THR A 555 -8.08 22.41 -45.09
N GLU A 556 -7.43 21.27 -44.80
CA GLU A 556 -6.19 21.20 -44.01
C GLU A 556 -5.00 21.81 -44.78
N ASP A 557 -4.07 22.43 -44.05
CA ASP A 557 -2.87 23.03 -44.63
C ASP A 557 -1.91 21.97 -45.19
N ILE A 558 -1.14 22.32 -46.21
CA ILE A 558 -0.26 21.37 -46.90
C ILE A 558 1.03 21.12 -46.09
N VAL A 559 1.45 22.06 -45.25
CA VAL A 559 2.58 21.92 -44.33
C VAL A 559 2.10 21.45 -42.95
N PHE A 560 1.09 22.12 -42.40
CA PHE A 560 0.49 21.82 -41.09
C PHE A 560 -0.72 20.87 -41.23
N ASN A 561 -0.42 19.59 -41.37
CA ASN A 561 -1.41 18.50 -41.46
C ASN A 561 -1.08 17.39 -40.46
N LYS A 562 -1.91 16.34 -40.46
CA LYS A 562 -1.74 15.15 -39.60
C LYS A 562 -0.38 14.42 -39.76
N ASP A 563 0.33 14.61 -40.87
CA ASP A 563 1.62 13.95 -41.13
C ASP A 563 2.79 14.74 -40.50
N LEU A 564 2.60 16.03 -40.18
CA LEU A 564 3.55 16.81 -39.40
C LEU A 564 3.30 16.56 -37.91
N LYS A 565 4.03 15.58 -37.36
CA LYS A 565 3.97 15.24 -35.95
C LYS A 565 4.99 16.02 -35.10
N PRO A 566 4.74 16.22 -33.79
CA PRO A 566 5.65 16.93 -32.89
C PRO A 566 7.07 16.35 -32.87
N GLU A 567 7.22 15.04 -33.01
CA GLU A 567 8.52 14.36 -32.91
C GLU A 567 9.46 14.75 -34.07
N TYR A 568 8.91 15.15 -35.23
CA TYR A 568 9.69 15.68 -36.35
C TYR A 568 10.17 17.11 -36.11
N LEU A 569 9.38 17.91 -35.39
CA LEU A 569 9.76 19.27 -34.99
C LEU A 569 10.83 19.23 -33.88
N GLU A 570 10.66 18.36 -32.89
CA GLU A 570 11.61 18.17 -31.78
C GLU A 570 12.95 17.58 -32.25
N SER A 571 12.93 16.57 -33.12
CA SER A 571 14.16 15.96 -33.66
C SER A 571 14.82 16.74 -34.80
N GLY A 572 14.08 17.67 -35.42
CA GLY A 572 14.47 18.32 -36.66
C GLY A 572 14.54 17.40 -37.88
N ASN A 573 14.05 16.16 -37.81
CA ASN A 573 14.11 15.18 -38.90
C ASN A 573 12.79 15.12 -39.69
N PHE A 574 12.74 15.83 -40.82
CA PHE A 574 11.56 15.88 -41.69
C PHE A 574 11.58 14.85 -42.84
N SER A 575 12.49 13.87 -42.81
CA SER A 575 12.70 12.95 -43.95
C SER A 575 11.46 12.15 -44.36
N GLN A 576 10.56 11.86 -43.41
CA GLN A 576 9.32 11.13 -43.61
C GLN A 576 8.10 12.02 -43.93
N THR A 577 8.27 13.34 -43.97
CA THR A 577 7.19 14.29 -44.28
C THR A 577 7.09 14.57 -45.78
N ASN A 578 5.99 15.22 -46.19
CA ASN A 578 5.78 15.57 -47.59
C ASN A 578 6.84 16.58 -48.11
N THR A 579 6.92 16.74 -49.43
CA THR A 579 7.95 17.60 -50.06
C THR A 579 7.85 19.07 -49.64
N LEU A 580 6.65 19.61 -49.43
CA LEU A 580 6.44 21.01 -49.07
C LEU A 580 6.82 21.28 -47.61
N THR A 581 6.54 20.33 -46.71
CA THR A 581 7.03 20.36 -45.32
C THR A 581 8.56 20.34 -45.27
N ARG A 582 9.22 19.47 -46.07
CA ARG A 582 10.70 19.43 -46.16
C ARG A 582 11.31 20.73 -46.69
N MET A 583 10.64 21.42 -47.61
CA MET A 583 11.11 22.73 -48.09
C MET A 583 11.03 23.82 -47.02
N ASN A 584 10.10 23.69 -46.06
CA ASN A 584 9.97 24.60 -44.92
C ASN A 584 10.78 24.15 -43.69
N ALA A 585 11.47 23.01 -43.73
CA ALA A 585 12.20 22.45 -42.58
C ALA A 585 13.13 23.45 -41.85
N PRO A 586 13.93 24.30 -42.53
CA PRO A 586 14.77 25.28 -41.83
C PRO A 586 13.97 26.32 -41.06
N VAL A 587 12.80 26.72 -41.57
CA VAL A 587 11.94 27.71 -40.93
C VAL A 587 11.14 27.06 -39.81
N LEU A 588 10.62 25.85 -40.02
CA LEU A 588 9.96 25.06 -38.98
C LEU A 588 10.88 24.84 -37.78
N GLN A 589 12.16 24.50 -37.99
CA GLN A 589 13.13 24.35 -36.90
C GLN A 589 13.42 25.68 -36.19
N ALA A 590 13.61 26.76 -36.94
CA ALA A 590 13.97 28.06 -36.35
C ALA A 590 12.82 28.70 -35.57
N THR A 591 11.58 28.39 -35.95
CA THR A 591 10.35 28.97 -35.37
C THR A 591 9.65 28.04 -34.39
N TYR A 592 10.09 26.78 -34.28
CA TYR A 592 9.52 25.82 -33.34
C TYR A 592 9.66 26.30 -31.89
N ARG A 593 8.56 26.24 -31.14
CA ARG A 593 8.47 26.51 -29.71
C ARG A 593 7.53 25.48 -29.08
N LYS A 594 7.81 25.12 -27.84
CA LYS A 594 7.03 24.15 -27.04
C LYS A 594 6.82 24.77 -25.67
N PHE A 595 5.61 24.58 -25.15
CA PHE A 595 5.13 25.05 -23.87
C PHE A 595 4.53 23.87 -23.14
N THR A 596 4.81 23.77 -21.86
CA THR A 596 4.23 22.76 -20.99
C THR A 596 3.73 23.41 -19.72
N GLU A 597 2.47 23.16 -19.42
CA GLU A 597 1.84 23.50 -18.17
C GLU A 597 1.45 22.18 -17.50
N ASN A 598 1.93 21.98 -16.27
CA ASN A 598 1.57 20.82 -15.47
C ASN A 598 0.70 21.30 -14.31
N THR A 599 -0.50 20.75 -14.21
CA THR A 599 -1.43 21.04 -13.11
C THR A 599 -1.63 19.77 -12.30
N THR A 600 -1.21 19.75 -11.04
CA THR A 600 -1.51 18.66 -10.11
C THR A 600 -2.71 19.02 -9.24
N THR A 601 -3.69 18.13 -9.17
CA THR A 601 -4.89 18.24 -8.34
C THR A 601 -5.01 17.01 -7.47
N SER A 602 -5.12 17.19 -6.16
CA SER A 602 -5.41 16.10 -5.23
C SER A 602 -6.79 16.23 -4.57
N TYR A 603 -7.42 15.11 -4.24
CA TYR A 603 -8.65 15.07 -3.44
C TYR A 603 -8.84 13.69 -2.78
N ILE A 604 -9.71 13.64 -1.78
CA ILE A 604 -10.01 12.43 -0.99
C ILE A 604 -11.52 12.19 -1.07
N ASP A 605 -11.91 11.00 -1.50
CA ASP A 605 -13.28 10.50 -1.42
C ASP A 605 -13.35 9.52 -0.23
N ASN A 606 -14.31 9.67 0.68
CA ASN A 606 -14.51 8.75 1.80
C ASN A 606 -15.87 8.08 1.69
N PHE A 607 -15.90 6.77 1.96
CA PHE A 607 -17.10 5.96 1.95
C PHE A 607 -17.15 5.16 3.24
N GLU A 608 -18.32 5.10 3.86
CA GLU A 608 -18.56 4.27 5.04
C GLU A 608 -19.84 3.48 4.80
N GLN A 609 -19.77 2.16 5.01
CA GLN A 609 -20.92 1.29 4.96
C GLN A 609 -20.89 0.34 6.14
N ALA A 610 -22.05 0.12 6.76
CA ALA A 610 -22.22 -0.85 7.82
C ALA A 610 -23.47 -1.70 7.59
N SER A 611 -23.41 -2.97 7.99
CA SER A 611 -24.53 -3.88 7.95
C SER A 611 -24.54 -4.79 9.18
N ILE A 612 -25.74 -5.24 9.55
CA ILE A 612 -25.99 -6.27 10.56
C ILE A 612 -26.81 -7.37 9.91
N THR A 613 -26.33 -8.59 9.92
CA THR A 613 -27.04 -9.77 9.45
C THR A 613 -27.46 -10.60 10.66
N VAL A 614 -28.73 -11.01 10.71
CA VAL A 614 -29.25 -11.96 11.69
C VAL A 614 -29.70 -13.20 10.93
N THR A 615 -29.17 -14.36 11.28
CA THR A 615 -29.44 -15.64 10.63
C THR A 615 -30.06 -16.58 11.65
N ASP A 616 -31.29 -17.02 11.40
CA ASP A 616 -31.97 -18.05 12.17
C ASP A 616 -31.77 -19.41 11.49
N TRP A 617 -31.51 -20.41 12.31
CA TRP A 617 -31.24 -21.77 11.89
C TRP A 617 -32.28 -22.71 12.51
N SER A 618 -32.57 -23.81 11.81
CA SER A 618 -33.40 -24.90 12.32
C SER A 618 -32.75 -26.22 11.95
N GLN A 619 -32.27 -26.98 12.94
CA GLN A 619 -31.60 -28.28 12.75
C GLN A 619 -30.38 -28.19 11.80
N GLY A 620 -29.65 -27.08 11.85
CA GLY A 620 -28.44 -26.86 11.05
C GLY A 620 -28.67 -26.38 9.61
N GLU A 621 -29.92 -26.19 9.19
CA GLU A 621 -30.26 -25.50 7.93
C GLU A 621 -30.71 -24.06 8.23
N ILE A 622 -30.29 -23.10 7.41
CA ILE A 622 -30.74 -21.71 7.56
C ILE A 622 -32.23 -21.64 7.23
N GLU A 623 -33.03 -21.19 8.18
CA GLU A 623 -34.46 -20.97 7.99
C GLU A 623 -34.71 -19.59 7.38
N GLU A 624 -34.11 -18.56 7.99
CA GLU A 624 -34.30 -17.16 7.59
C GLU A 624 -33.04 -16.35 7.85
N GLN A 625 -32.71 -15.46 6.93
CA GLN A 625 -31.63 -14.49 7.07
C GLN A 625 -32.20 -13.08 6.91
N ARG A 626 -31.86 -12.18 7.84
CA ARG A 626 -32.33 -10.80 7.91
C ARG A 626 -31.13 -9.87 7.88
N VAL A 627 -30.93 -9.16 6.77
CA VAL A 627 -29.82 -8.22 6.55
C VAL A 627 -30.32 -6.80 6.73
N TYR A 628 -29.77 -6.11 7.72
CA TYR A 628 -30.00 -4.71 8.04
C TYR A 628 -28.84 -3.88 7.50
N THR A 629 -29.10 -2.92 6.62
CA THR A 629 -28.04 -2.08 6.01
C THR A 629 -28.35 -0.62 6.26
N ASP A 630 -27.32 0.15 6.63
CA ASP A 630 -27.39 1.60 6.64
C ASP A 630 -27.15 2.12 5.23
N MET A 631 -28.22 2.55 4.56
CA MET A 631 -28.14 3.07 3.19
C MET A 631 -28.14 4.60 3.18
N PHE A 632 -28.89 5.26 4.06
CA PHE A 632 -29.02 6.71 4.04
C PHE A 632 -28.40 7.32 5.30
N GLU A 633 -27.44 8.24 5.14
CA GLU A 633 -26.87 9.02 6.24
C GLU A 633 -28.00 9.69 7.06
N ASN A 634 -28.35 9.05 8.18
CA ASN A 634 -29.27 9.56 9.16
C ASN A 634 -28.43 9.86 10.40
N TYR A 635 -28.13 11.15 10.61
CA TYR A 635 -27.33 11.68 11.71
C TYR A 635 -27.97 11.48 13.10
N GLU A 636 -28.68 10.37 13.34
CA GLU A 636 -29.47 10.11 14.54
C GLU A 636 -28.73 9.26 15.58
N VAL A 637 -27.68 8.50 15.22
CA VAL A 637 -26.92 7.67 16.17
C VAL A 637 -25.42 7.62 15.79
N GLU A 638 -24.58 8.35 16.51
CA GLU A 638 -23.15 8.04 16.65
C GLU A 638 -23.04 6.90 17.70
N ASP A 639 -22.08 5.96 17.58
CA ASP A 639 -21.72 4.93 18.60
C ASP A 639 -22.32 3.49 18.53
N VAL A 640 -22.73 2.94 17.38
CA VAL A 640 -22.96 1.47 17.30
C VAL A 640 -21.66 0.67 17.18
N GLU A 641 -20.67 1.20 16.44
CA GLU A 641 -19.34 0.59 16.27
C GLU A 641 -18.56 0.55 17.60
N SER A 642 -18.62 1.63 18.40
CA SER A 642 -17.95 1.69 19.70
C SER A 642 -18.56 0.72 20.73
N PHE A 643 -19.87 0.47 20.65
CA PHE A 643 -20.51 -0.55 21.48
C PHE A 643 -19.97 -1.95 21.18
N PHE A 644 -19.87 -2.37 19.91
CA PHE A 644 -19.32 -3.68 19.58
C PHE A 644 -17.83 -3.79 19.91
N SER A 645 -17.05 -2.71 19.78
CA SER A 645 -15.64 -2.69 20.20
C SER A 645 -15.43 -2.70 21.73
N ASP A 646 -16.37 -2.12 22.49
CA ASP A 646 -16.32 -2.11 23.96
C ASP A 646 -16.74 -3.48 24.54
N VAL A 647 -17.56 -4.24 23.80
CA VAL A 647 -17.95 -5.61 24.18
C VAL A 647 -16.77 -6.59 24.08
N SER A 648 -15.78 -6.35 23.21
CA SER A 648 -14.58 -7.19 23.08
C SER A 648 -13.46 -6.87 24.09
N THR A 649 -13.49 -5.72 24.79
CA THR A 649 -12.32 -5.18 25.53
C THR A 649 -12.41 -5.11 27.08
N GLU A 650 -13.26 -5.92 27.73
CA GLU A 650 -13.47 -6.04 29.19
C GLU A 650 -14.71 -5.29 29.76
N HIS A 651 -15.32 -5.93 30.76
CA HIS A 651 -16.64 -5.65 31.34
C HIS A 651 -16.80 -4.33 32.15
N LYS A 652 -16.43 -3.16 31.62
CA LYS A 652 -16.78 -1.86 32.22
C LYS A 652 -16.86 -0.71 31.20
N VAL A 653 -18.07 -0.18 30.98
CA VAL A 653 -18.27 1.09 30.27
C VAL A 653 -18.07 2.26 31.23
N THR A 654 -17.08 3.10 30.95
CA THR A 654 -16.88 4.39 31.64
C THR A 654 -17.22 5.51 30.68
N ASN A 655 -18.30 6.25 30.96
CA ASN A 655 -18.70 7.37 30.10
C ASN A 655 -17.62 8.48 30.15
N VAL A 656 -17.00 8.74 29.00
CA VAL A 656 -15.78 9.57 28.86
C VAL A 656 -16.05 11.06 29.19
N GLU A 657 -17.29 11.52 29.02
CA GLU A 657 -17.67 12.91 29.31
C GLU A 657 -18.05 13.17 30.78
N THR A 658 -18.51 12.13 31.49
CA THR A 658 -19.06 12.28 32.86
C THR A 658 -18.24 11.56 33.94
N GLY A 659 -17.34 10.65 33.55
CA GLY A 659 -16.53 9.83 34.47
C GLY A 659 -17.35 8.83 35.28
N GLN A 660 -18.58 8.54 34.86
CA GLN A 660 -19.49 7.67 35.59
C GLN A 660 -19.33 6.23 35.10
N GLU A 661 -18.92 5.32 35.98
CA GLU A 661 -18.89 3.87 35.72
C GLU A 661 -20.34 3.34 35.72
N TYR A 662 -20.78 2.75 34.61
CA TYR A 662 -22.04 2.02 34.55
C TYR A 662 -21.76 0.54 34.78
N SER A 663 -22.33 -0.04 35.85
CA SER A 663 -22.35 -1.49 36.01
C SER A 663 -23.56 -2.05 35.25
N ILE A 664 -23.31 -2.71 34.12
CA ILE A 664 -24.34 -3.50 33.44
C ILE A 664 -24.52 -4.78 34.27
N SER A 665 -25.69 -4.95 34.89
CA SER A 665 -26.04 -6.22 35.55
C SER A 665 -26.66 -7.15 34.50
N PHE A 666 -26.00 -8.26 34.20
CA PHE A 666 -26.43 -9.25 33.21
C PHE A 666 -26.91 -10.55 33.86
N ASP A 667 -27.67 -11.32 33.08
CA ASP A 667 -28.02 -12.71 33.38
C ASP A 667 -26.82 -13.60 33.05
N PRO A 668 -26.21 -14.29 34.02
CA PRO A 668 -25.05 -15.15 33.78
C PRO A 668 -25.35 -16.37 32.90
N GLU A 669 -26.63 -16.72 32.66
CA GLU A 669 -26.99 -17.85 31.80
C GLU A 669 -26.91 -17.52 30.29
N LEU A 670 -26.93 -16.24 29.89
CA LEU A 670 -26.91 -15.83 28.47
C LEU A 670 -26.16 -14.50 28.27
N PRO A 671 -24.82 -14.49 28.32
CA PRO A 671 -24.06 -13.28 28.04
C PRO A 671 -23.97 -13.05 26.53
N TYR A 672 -24.52 -11.90 26.07
CA TYR A 672 -24.25 -11.25 24.77
C TYR A 672 -24.79 -11.88 23.47
N ALA A 673 -25.61 -12.93 23.49
CA ALA A 673 -25.90 -13.69 22.27
C ALA A 673 -26.88 -13.05 21.24
N HIS A 674 -27.68 -12.03 21.58
CA HIS A 674 -28.70 -11.49 20.66
C HIS A 674 -29.02 -9.99 20.88
N PRO A 675 -29.14 -9.15 19.81
CA PRO A 675 -29.45 -7.72 19.92
C PRO A 675 -30.81 -7.41 20.57
N ALA A 676 -31.74 -8.37 20.52
CA ALA A 676 -33.03 -8.30 21.22
C ALA A 676 -32.89 -8.15 22.76
N ASN A 677 -31.73 -8.51 23.31
CA ASN A 677 -31.43 -8.38 24.74
C ASN A 677 -30.85 -7.00 25.11
N ILE A 678 -30.56 -6.16 24.11
CA ILE A 678 -30.05 -4.80 24.27
C ILE A 678 -31.23 -3.83 24.33
N THR A 679 -31.22 -2.86 25.23
CA THR A 679 -32.26 -1.82 25.27
C THR A 679 -31.75 -0.54 24.60
N TRP A 680 -32.31 -0.20 23.44
CA TRP A 680 -31.95 1.02 22.72
C TRP A 680 -32.84 2.20 23.15
N GLU A 681 -32.27 3.40 23.21
CA GLU A 681 -33.03 4.64 23.41
C GLU A 681 -33.70 5.16 22.12
N THR A 682 -33.44 4.50 20.98
CA THR A 682 -34.00 4.83 19.66
C THR A 682 -35.07 3.83 19.21
N THR A 683 -35.78 4.15 18.13
CA THR A 683 -36.72 3.20 17.51
C THR A 683 -35.98 2.06 16.83
N THR A 684 -36.53 0.85 16.92
CA THR A 684 -35.89 -0.37 16.42
C THR A 684 -36.80 -1.15 15.47
N TRP A 685 -36.21 -2.09 14.74
CA TRP A 685 -36.87 -3.07 13.89
C TRP A 685 -37.36 -4.27 14.71
N GLY A 686 -38.65 -4.58 14.55
CA GLY A 686 -39.22 -5.92 14.81
C GLY A 686 -38.82 -6.61 16.12
N SER A 687 -38.61 -7.92 16.02
CA SER A 687 -38.20 -8.83 17.10
C SER A 687 -36.72 -8.76 17.44
N ASP A 688 -35.88 -8.37 16.48
CA ASP A 688 -34.42 -8.37 16.64
C ASP A 688 -33.93 -7.13 17.39
N ASN A 689 -34.77 -6.11 17.54
CA ASN A 689 -34.48 -4.88 18.25
C ASN A 689 -33.27 -4.10 17.69
N ILE A 690 -33.03 -4.19 16.37
CA ILE A 690 -31.96 -3.44 15.67
C ILE A 690 -32.38 -1.97 15.47
N PRO A 691 -31.53 -0.96 15.74
CA PRO A 691 -31.84 0.44 15.49
C PRO A 691 -32.28 0.71 14.05
N VAL A 692 -33.30 1.57 13.86
CA VAL A 692 -33.78 1.94 12.51
C VAL A 692 -32.80 2.80 11.71
N GLN A 693 -31.63 3.13 12.28
CA GLN A 693 -30.51 3.73 11.54
C GLN A 693 -30.09 2.84 10.36
N TYR A 694 -30.14 1.51 10.55
CA TYR A 694 -30.04 0.53 9.47
C TYR A 694 -31.38 0.52 8.74
N ASP A 695 -31.59 1.53 7.91
CA ASP A 695 -32.89 1.87 7.37
C ASP A 695 -33.42 0.88 6.32
N SER A 696 -32.59 -0.05 5.84
CA SER A 696 -32.98 -1.12 4.92
C SER A 696 -32.96 -2.47 5.62
N LEU A 697 -34.00 -3.28 5.41
CA LEU A 697 -34.11 -4.67 5.86
C LEU A 697 -34.40 -5.56 4.65
N GLN A 698 -33.52 -6.52 4.40
CA GLN A 698 -33.73 -7.63 3.48
C GLN A 698 -33.95 -8.91 4.27
N VAL A 699 -35.11 -9.54 4.10
CA VAL A 699 -35.44 -10.85 4.65
C VAL A 699 -35.36 -11.89 3.54
N ILE A 700 -34.53 -12.90 3.73
CA ILE A 700 -34.31 -14.01 2.82
C ILE A 700 -34.79 -15.27 3.54
N ASN A 701 -35.92 -15.80 3.12
CA ASN A 701 -36.45 -17.06 3.65
C ASN A 701 -36.04 -18.20 2.71
N LEU A 702 -35.19 -19.11 3.18
CA LEU A 702 -34.60 -20.18 2.36
C LEU A 702 -35.52 -21.40 2.24
N ILE A 703 -36.50 -21.54 3.13
CA ILE A 703 -37.51 -22.61 3.09
C ILE A 703 -38.63 -22.25 2.11
N ASN A 704 -38.98 -20.97 2.03
CA ASN A 704 -40.08 -20.48 1.20
C ASN A 704 -39.66 -19.17 0.51
N GLU A 705 -38.96 -19.28 -0.62
CA GLU A 705 -38.40 -18.13 -1.36
C GLU A 705 -39.42 -17.01 -1.63
N ASP A 706 -40.70 -17.36 -1.82
CA ASP A 706 -41.81 -16.42 -2.05
C ASP A 706 -42.06 -15.46 -0.85
N ASP A 707 -41.58 -15.79 0.35
CA ASP A 707 -41.69 -14.98 1.56
C ASP A 707 -40.48 -14.05 1.76
N SER A 708 -39.48 -14.08 0.87
CA SER A 708 -38.36 -13.14 0.88
C SER A 708 -38.80 -11.74 0.42
N TYR A 709 -38.37 -10.70 1.13
CA TYR A 709 -38.71 -9.31 0.79
C TYR A 709 -37.61 -8.34 1.21
N THR A 710 -37.56 -7.20 0.52
CA THR A 710 -36.75 -6.05 0.93
C THR A 710 -37.69 -4.90 1.26
N THR A 711 -37.45 -4.23 2.39
CA THR A 711 -38.20 -3.05 2.82
C THR A 711 -37.25 -2.00 3.34
N ASN A 712 -37.58 -0.73 3.18
CA ASN A 712 -36.86 0.37 3.81
C ASN A 712 -37.79 1.11 4.78
N LYS A 713 -37.27 1.58 5.92
CA LYS A 713 -38.06 2.26 6.97
C LYS A 713 -38.76 3.51 6.45
N PHE A 714 -38.10 4.20 5.52
CA PHE A 714 -38.55 5.43 4.89
C PHE A 714 -39.30 5.17 3.58
N GLU A 715 -39.60 3.91 3.26
CA GLU A 715 -40.35 3.56 2.06
C GLU A 715 -41.82 3.99 2.21
N GLU A 716 -42.24 4.91 1.35
CA GLU A 716 -43.60 5.43 1.30
C GLU A 716 -44.16 5.32 -0.13
N THR A 717 -45.46 5.06 -0.24
CA THR A 717 -46.19 5.29 -1.48
C THR A 717 -46.78 6.68 -1.46
N ILE A 718 -46.18 7.59 -2.23
CA ILE A 718 -46.60 8.99 -2.29
C ILE A 718 -47.18 9.33 -3.65
N LYS A 719 -47.97 10.41 -3.69
CA LYS A 719 -48.46 10.97 -4.94
C LYS A 719 -47.54 12.08 -5.40
N ILE A 720 -46.76 11.84 -6.44
CA ILE A 720 -45.95 12.87 -7.10
C ILE A 720 -46.71 13.52 -8.24
N ARG A 721 -46.44 14.80 -8.45
CA ARG A 721 -47.05 15.62 -9.49
C ARG A 721 -45.95 16.25 -10.35
N ILE A 722 -45.90 15.86 -11.62
CA ILE A 722 -44.94 16.33 -12.62
C ILE A 722 -45.64 17.30 -13.58
N PRO A 723 -45.06 18.48 -13.86
CA PRO A 723 -45.58 19.39 -14.88
C PRO A 723 -45.63 18.71 -16.26
N ASN A 724 -46.78 18.76 -16.94
CA ASN A 724 -46.95 18.21 -18.27
C ASN A 724 -47.20 19.33 -19.30
N ARG A 725 -46.71 19.15 -20.53
CA ARG A 725 -47.06 20.06 -21.63
C ARG A 725 -48.48 19.76 -22.11
N PHE A 726 -49.12 20.76 -22.73
CA PHE A 726 -50.37 20.56 -23.44
C PHE A 726 -50.23 19.42 -24.45
N SER A 727 -51.02 18.36 -24.28
CA SER A 727 -51.11 17.30 -25.28
C SER A 727 -51.82 17.84 -26.50
N LEU A 728 -51.15 17.85 -27.65
CA LEU A 728 -51.77 18.24 -28.93
C LEU A 728 -53.02 17.41 -29.26
N TYR A 729 -53.15 16.21 -28.66
CA TYR A 729 -54.26 15.29 -28.88
C TYR A 729 -55.37 15.43 -27.80
N ASN A 730 -55.00 15.48 -26.52
CA ASN A 730 -55.97 15.50 -25.41
C ASN A 730 -56.44 16.91 -25.01
N ASP A 731 -55.69 17.94 -25.41
CA ASP A 731 -55.94 19.34 -25.03
C ASP A 731 -56.31 20.25 -26.20
N TYR A 732 -56.60 19.65 -27.36
CA TYR A 732 -57.05 20.37 -28.54
C TYR A 732 -58.33 21.18 -28.25
N GLY A 733 -58.25 22.51 -28.46
CA GLY A 733 -59.37 23.44 -28.25
C GLY A 733 -59.49 24.02 -26.84
N LYS A 734 -58.61 23.64 -25.91
CA LYS A 734 -58.50 24.26 -24.58
C LYS A 734 -57.61 25.51 -24.67
N THR A 735 -58.06 26.62 -24.12
CA THR A 735 -57.41 27.95 -24.22
C THR A 735 -56.85 28.45 -22.88
N SER A 736 -57.00 27.70 -21.80
CA SER A 736 -56.46 28.05 -20.48
C SER A 736 -56.10 26.80 -19.68
N ARG A 737 -55.10 26.88 -18.81
CA ARG A 737 -54.62 25.77 -17.95
C ARG A 737 -55.74 25.11 -17.13
N ALA A 738 -56.70 25.90 -16.64
CA ALA A 738 -57.89 25.43 -15.91
C ALA A 738 -58.88 24.56 -16.72
N GLN A 739 -58.72 24.49 -18.05
CA GLN A 739 -59.52 23.63 -18.92
C GLN A 739 -58.85 22.28 -19.19
N VAL A 740 -57.56 22.17 -18.89
CA VAL A 740 -56.76 20.94 -19.02
C VAL A 740 -57.04 20.06 -17.81
N LYS A 741 -57.07 18.75 -18.03
CA LYS A 741 -57.28 17.80 -16.93
C LYS A 741 -56.08 17.94 -15.98
N ASP A 742 -56.34 17.97 -14.67
CA ASP A 742 -55.31 18.06 -13.63
C ASP A 742 -54.41 19.32 -13.75
N ASP A 743 -54.96 20.42 -14.28
CA ASP A 743 -54.28 21.72 -14.46
C ASP A 743 -52.95 21.65 -15.23
N GLY A 744 -52.82 20.69 -16.15
CA GLY A 744 -51.60 20.48 -16.92
C GLY A 744 -50.48 19.80 -16.12
N TYR A 745 -50.84 19.01 -15.11
CA TYR A 745 -49.93 18.14 -14.40
C TYR A 745 -50.28 16.67 -14.67
N ALA A 746 -49.25 15.83 -14.65
CA ALA A 746 -49.42 14.39 -14.55
C ALA A 746 -49.20 13.98 -13.10
N GLU A 747 -50.11 13.19 -12.55
CA GLU A 747 -49.99 12.64 -11.21
C GLU A 747 -49.69 11.16 -11.30
N PHE A 748 -48.71 10.73 -10.52
CA PHE A 748 -48.30 9.33 -10.41
C PHE A 748 -48.31 8.96 -8.93
N GLU A 749 -48.78 7.76 -8.66
CA GLU A 749 -48.58 7.12 -7.36
C GLU A 749 -47.31 6.27 -7.51
N VAL A 750 -46.30 6.60 -6.72
CA VAL A 750 -44.96 6.02 -6.84
C VAL A 750 -44.53 5.57 -5.46
N LYS A 751 -43.96 4.37 -5.39
CA LYS A 751 -43.36 3.78 -4.20
C LYS A 751 -41.86 4.04 -4.24
N GLY A 752 -41.26 4.40 -3.11
CA GLY A 752 -39.85 4.72 -3.00
C GLY A 752 -39.50 5.24 -1.61
N VAL A 753 -38.24 5.62 -1.41
CA VAL A 753 -37.71 6.08 -0.12
C VAL A 753 -37.75 7.60 -0.03
N LEU A 754 -38.45 8.13 0.97
CA LEU A 754 -38.63 9.57 1.19
C LEU A 754 -37.72 10.09 2.30
N ILE A 755 -36.64 10.79 1.94
CA ILE A 755 -35.68 11.36 2.88
C ILE A 755 -35.80 12.88 2.92
N THR A 756 -35.84 13.44 4.13
CA THR A 756 -35.75 14.88 4.34
C THR A 756 -34.46 15.19 5.09
N PRO A 757 -33.49 15.89 4.46
CA PRO A 757 -32.22 16.23 5.10
C PRO A 757 -32.43 17.01 6.42
N PRO A 758 -31.49 16.96 7.39
CA PRO A 758 -31.62 17.66 8.67
C PRO A 758 -31.76 19.18 8.53
N ASP A 759 -31.13 19.78 7.51
CA ASP A 759 -31.26 21.20 7.18
C ASP A 759 -32.61 21.54 6.50
N GLY A 760 -33.39 20.52 6.15
CA GLY A 760 -34.67 20.58 5.43
C GLY A 760 -34.54 21.06 3.99
N ARG A 761 -33.33 21.00 3.40
CA ARG A 761 -33.04 21.57 2.08
C ARG A 761 -32.45 20.55 1.12
N VAL A 762 -32.86 20.68 -0.15
CA VAL A 762 -32.48 19.81 -1.25
C VAL A 762 -31.93 20.61 -2.43
N TYR A 763 -30.99 20.04 -3.17
CA TYR A 763 -30.49 20.63 -4.41
C TYR A 763 -31.57 20.56 -5.48
N TYR A 764 -31.99 21.71 -6.00
CA TYR A 764 -33.01 21.76 -7.05
C TYR A 764 -32.43 22.18 -8.41
N THR A 765 -31.15 22.54 -8.52
CA THR A 765 -30.54 22.98 -9.78
C THR A 765 -29.08 22.55 -9.88
N SER A 766 -28.65 22.18 -11.09
CA SER A 766 -27.25 21.93 -11.49
C SER A 766 -26.58 23.21 -12.00
N ASP A 767 -26.96 24.37 -11.45
CA ASP A 767 -26.33 25.64 -11.84
C ASP A 767 -25.08 25.84 -10.99
N VAL A 768 -23.91 25.86 -11.63
CA VAL A 768 -22.60 25.88 -10.95
C VAL A 768 -22.42 27.11 -10.07
N GLU A 769 -22.79 28.30 -10.56
CA GLU A 769 -22.68 29.55 -9.80
C GLU A 769 -23.61 29.56 -8.57
N SER A 770 -24.82 29.02 -8.73
CA SER A 770 -25.77 28.84 -7.62
C SER A 770 -25.26 27.84 -6.58
N PHE A 771 -24.55 26.79 -7.03
CA PHE A 771 -23.93 25.80 -6.14
C PHE A 771 -22.81 26.44 -5.31
N VAL A 772 -21.88 27.14 -5.96
CA VAL A 772 -20.75 27.82 -5.30
C VAL A 772 -21.23 28.88 -4.30
N SER A 773 -22.27 29.63 -4.65
CA SER A 773 -22.87 30.65 -3.77
C SER A 773 -23.76 30.10 -2.65
N GLY A 774 -24.03 28.78 -2.62
CA GLY A 774 -24.90 28.13 -1.64
C GLY A 774 -26.40 28.38 -1.86
N THR A 775 -26.80 28.88 -3.03
CA THR A 775 -28.19 29.21 -3.38
C THR A 775 -28.89 28.11 -4.22
N ALA A 776 -28.17 27.04 -4.56
CA ALA A 776 -28.72 25.87 -5.28
C ALA A 776 -29.63 24.97 -4.44
N LYS A 777 -29.71 25.20 -3.12
CA LYS A 777 -30.56 24.45 -2.18
C LYS A 777 -31.90 25.16 -1.92
N THR A 778 -32.99 24.41 -1.79
CA THR A 778 -34.34 24.91 -1.44
C THR A 778 -35.05 23.95 -0.50
N THR A 779 -36.12 24.38 0.19
CA THR A 779 -36.88 23.50 1.08
C THR A 779 -37.59 22.39 0.29
N GLY A 780 -37.37 21.14 0.68
CA GLY A 780 -37.93 19.96 0.04
C GLY A 780 -37.41 18.65 0.64
N SER A 781 -37.66 17.56 -0.07
CA SER A 781 -37.24 16.20 0.29
C SER A 781 -36.72 15.49 -0.96
N TYR A 782 -35.83 14.52 -0.78
CA TYR A 782 -35.39 13.60 -1.83
C TYR A 782 -36.28 12.36 -1.79
N PHE A 783 -36.79 11.95 -2.95
CA PHE A 783 -37.59 10.75 -3.09
C PHE A 783 -36.91 9.80 -4.06
N TYR A 784 -36.22 8.82 -3.50
CA TYR A 784 -35.41 7.82 -4.17
C TYR A 784 -36.30 6.70 -4.68
N VAL A 785 -36.18 6.36 -5.96
CA VAL A 785 -37.04 5.39 -6.65
C VAL A 785 -36.14 4.46 -7.44
N ASP A 786 -36.27 3.18 -7.12
CA ASP A 786 -35.73 2.06 -7.90
C ASP A 786 -36.62 1.88 -9.14
N SER A 787 -36.16 2.39 -10.28
CA SER A 787 -37.00 2.51 -11.47
C SER A 787 -36.95 1.28 -12.37
N ASP A 788 -35.91 0.46 -12.24
CA ASP A 788 -35.73 -0.81 -12.97
C ASP A 788 -35.94 -2.07 -12.10
N LEU A 789 -36.26 -1.88 -10.81
CA LEU A 789 -36.57 -2.92 -9.82
C LEU A 789 -35.38 -3.85 -9.53
N ASN A 790 -34.17 -3.30 -9.56
CA ASN A 790 -32.94 -4.05 -9.32
C ASN A 790 -32.44 -3.93 -7.85
N GLY A 791 -33.15 -3.19 -7.00
CA GLY A 791 -32.79 -2.92 -5.60
C GLY A 791 -31.92 -1.67 -5.38
N TYR A 792 -31.55 -0.95 -6.44
CA TYR A 792 -30.74 0.26 -6.41
C TYR A 792 -31.60 1.49 -6.72
N TYR A 793 -31.66 2.46 -5.80
CA TYR A 793 -32.46 3.67 -6.03
C TYR A 793 -31.72 4.71 -6.89
N GLU A 794 -31.72 4.50 -8.20
CA GLU A 794 -31.04 5.34 -9.18
C GLU A 794 -31.77 6.65 -9.47
N THR A 795 -33.11 6.65 -9.42
CA THR A 795 -33.90 7.84 -9.77
C THR A 795 -34.27 8.65 -8.54
N VAL A 796 -33.83 9.91 -8.46
CA VAL A 796 -34.12 10.79 -7.33
C VAL A 796 -35.11 11.88 -7.74
N TYR A 797 -36.33 11.84 -7.25
CA TYR A 797 -37.26 12.96 -7.41
C TYR A 797 -37.01 14.00 -6.32
N ILE A 798 -36.59 15.20 -6.72
CA ILE A 798 -36.45 16.33 -5.81
C ILE A 798 -37.81 16.99 -5.68
N ILE A 799 -38.44 16.79 -4.52
CA ILE A 799 -39.84 17.11 -4.33
C ILE A 799 -40.09 18.15 -3.25
N LYS A 800 -41.21 18.84 -3.39
CA LYS A 800 -41.69 19.80 -2.39
C LYS A 800 -43.12 19.47 -2.00
N TYR A 801 -43.35 19.34 -0.69
CA TYR A 801 -44.68 19.15 -0.14
C TYR A 801 -45.61 20.30 -0.52
N TYR A 802 -46.79 19.97 -1.05
CA TYR A 802 -47.84 20.93 -1.32
C TYR A 802 -49.14 20.48 -0.68
N ARG A 803 -49.64 21.32 0.23
CA ARG A 803 -50.87 21.04 0.93
C ARG A 803 -52.07 21.23 0.00
N THR A 804 -52.64 20.12 -0.47
CA THR A 804 -53.85 20.14 -1.31
C THR A 804 -55.13 20.22 -0.48
N GLU A 805 -55.27 19.48 0.64
CA GLU A 805 -56.44 19.53 1.54
C GLU A 805 -56.08 19.19 3.01
N ARG A 806 -56.93 19.57 3.98
CA ARG A 806 -56.65 19.41 5.43
C ARG A 806 -56.67 17.94 5.92
N PHE A 807 -57.19 17.02 5.10
CA PHE A 807 -57.38 15.58 5.40
C PHE A 807 -57.16 14.66 4.18
N GLY A 808 -56.54 15.15 3.09
CA GLY A 808 -56.27 14.34 1.89
C GLY A 808 -54.87 13.76 1.88
N THR A 809 -54.63 12.73 1.06
CA THR A 809 -53.29 12.17 0.81
C THR A 809 -52.34 13.28 0.36
N PRO A 810 -51.15 13.42 0.98
CA PRO A 810 -50.19 14.45 0.62
C PRO A 810 -49.77 14.33 -0.86
N VAL A 811 -49.69 15.45 -1.57
CA VAL A 811 -49.24 15.52 -2.97
C VAL A 811 -47.96 16.33 -3.05
N TYR A 812 -46.96 15.81 -3.74
CA TYR A 812 -45.64 16.39 -3.82
C TYR A 812 -45.32 16.87 -5.23
N TYR A 813 -44.83 18.10 -5.36
CA TYR A 813 -44.43 18.65 -6.65
C TYR A 813 -42.99 18.28 -6.95
N VAL A 814 -42.75 17.70 -8.12
CA VAL A 814 -41.40 17.44 -8.63
C VAL A 814 -40.80 18.75 -9.14
N MET A 815 -39.77 19.23 -8.45
CA MET A 815 -39.01 20.42 -8.84
C MET A 815 -37.92 20.05 -9.86
N SER A 816 -37.25 18.94 -9.60
CA SER A 816 -36.14 18.40 -10.40
C SER A 816 -36.10 16.89 -10.30
N ILE A 817 -35.43 16.25 -11.26
CA ILE A 817 -35.20 14.81 -11.28
C ILE A 817 -33.69 14.60 -11.35
N GLY A 818 -33.18 13.79 -10.44
CA GLY A 818 -31.80 13.41 -10.33
C GLY A 818 -31.56 11.96 -10.76
N PHE A 819 -30.34 11.67 -11.16
CA PHE A 819 -29.82 10.31 -11.25
C PHE A 819 -28.66 10.18 -10.26
N ASN A 820 -28.77 9.24 -9.33
CA ASN A 820 -27.72 8.89 -8.38
C ASN A 820 -26.62 8.11 -9.13
N ASN A 821 -25.47 8.75 -9.35
CA ASN A 821 -24.42 8.20 -10.20
C ASN A 821 -23.45 7.28 -9.43
N ASP A 822 -23.19 7.59 -8.16
CA ASP A 822 -22.17 6.91 -7.34
C ASP A 822 -22.76 5.85 -6.42
N GLY A 823 -24.09 5.87 -6.24
CA GLY A 823 -24.82 4.91 -5.44
C GLY A 823 -24.79 5.17 -3.95
N ILE A 824 -24.25 6.32 -3.58
CA ILE A 824 -24.27 6.82 -2.22
C ILE A 824 -25.50 7.71 -2.13
N TYR A 825 -26.29 7.54 -1.08
CA TYR A 825 -27.60 8.18 -1.02
C TYR A 825 -27.55 9.61 -0.46
N ASP A 826 -26.47 10.36 -0.74
CA ASP A 826 -26.18 11.73 -0.29
C ASP A 826 -26.27 12.79 -1.42
N PHE A 827 -27.35 12.68 -2.21
CA PHE A 827 -27.53 13.38 -3.49
C PHE A 827 -27.06 14.84 -3.55
N ALA A 828 -26.09 15.12 -4.43
CA ALA A 828 -25.58 16.45 -4.74
C ALA A 828 -25.08 16.57 -6.19
N PRO A 829 -25.38 17.66 -6.92
CA PRO A 829 -24.97 17.78 -8.33
C PRO A 829 -23.45 17.90 -8.52
N TYR A 830 -22.74 18.42 -7.51
CA TYR A 830 -21.31 18.67 -7.55
C TYR A 830 -20.68 18.40 -6.19
N GLU A 831 -19.39 18.12 -6.20
CA GLU A 831 -18.54 18.02 -5.04
C GLU A 831 -17.37 19.00 -5.16
N ARG A 832 -16.94 19.59 -4.03
CA ARG A 832 -15.80 20.51 -3.98
C ARG A 832 -14.52 19.72 -3.74
N LEU A 833 -13.57 19.84 -4.66
CA LEU A 833 -12.24 19.24 -4.53
C LEU A 833 -11.37 20.11 -3.60
N HIS A 834 -10.67 19.49 -2.65
CA HIS A 834 -9.66 20.14 -1.82
C HIS A 834 -8.33 20.23 -2.58
N THR A 835 -8.22 21.22 -3.47
CA THR A 835 -7.08 21.35 -4.38
C THR A 835 -5.87 22.03 -3.74
N ILE A 836 -4.70 21.40 -3.84
CA ILE A 836 -3.40 22.10 -3.83
C ILE A 836 -2.97 22.23 -5.29
N GLU A 837 -3.19 23.41 -5.88
CA GLU A 837 -2.83 23.63 -7.27
C GLU A 837 -1.37 24.10 -7.35
N ASN A 838 -0.50 23.23 -7.85
CA ASN A 838 0.86 23.60 -8.24
C ASN A 838 0.92 23.64 -9.76
N SER A 839 0.73 24.83 -10.34
CA SER A 839 0.97 25.05 -11.76
C SER A 839 2.44 25.46 -11.98
N VAL A 840 3.15 24.70 -12.80
CA VAL A 840 4.47 25.05 -13.30
C VAL A 840 4.35 25.30 -14.79
N ASP A 841 4.53 26.56 -15.18
CA ASP A 841 4.41 27.02 -16.57
C ASP A 841 5.74 27.64 -17.05
N ASP A 842 6.22 27.16 -18.21
CA ASP A 842 7.41 27.65 -18.88
C ASP A 842 7.15 28.80 -19.87
N PHE A 843 5.89 29.18 -20.08
CA PHE A 843 5.49 30.28 -20.97
C PHE A 843 6.14 31.61 -20.59
N SER A 844 6.29 31.86 -19.29
CA SER A 844 6.93 33.08 -18.77
C SER A 844 8.34 33.30 -19.31
N ASN A 845 9.10 32.24 -19.62
CA ASN A 845 10.44 32.33 -20.21
C ASN A 845 10.41 32.84 -21.66
N LEU A 846 9.34 32.53 -22.40
CA LEU A 846 9.15 32.92 -23.80
C LEU A 846 8.57 34.34 -23.94
N ALA A 847 7.82 34.82 -22.95
CA ALA A 847 7.36 36.20 -22.94
C ALA A 847 8.51 37.23 -23.03
N TYR A 848 9.73 36.82 -22.66
CA TYR A 848 10.95 37.61 -22.80
C TYR A 848 11.67 37.46 -24.15
N GLU A 849 11.26 36.51 -25.01
CA GLU A 849 11.82 36.32 -26.34
C GLU A 849 11.21 37.28 -27.36
N SER A 850 12.06 38.06 -28.03
CA SER A 850 11.70 38.78 -29.26
C SER A 850 12.61 38.31 -30.38
N THR A 851 12.03 37.76 -31.45
CA THR A 851 12.81 37.24 -32.58
C THR A 851 12.44 37.98 -33.87
N GLN A 852 13.46 38.31 -34.67
CA GLN A 852 13.29 38.84 -36.01
C GLN A 852 13.55 37.71 -37.01
N PHE A 853 12.53 37.33 -37.77
CA PHE A 853 12.68 36.41 -38.91
C PHE A 853 12.70 37.24 -40.20
N GLY A 854 13.67 37.00 -41.08
CA GLY A 854 13.85 37.80 -42.29
C GLY A 854 14.54 39.14 -42.00
N THR A 855 14.10 40.21 -42.67
CA THR A 855 14.69 41.57 -42.53
C THR A 855 13.73 42.60 -41.95
N ASP A 856 12.45 42.27 -41.81
CA ASP A 856 11.39 43.28 -41.77
C ASP A 856 10.38 43.12 -40.64
N TRP A 857 10.13 41.91 -40.13
CA TRP A 857 9.15 41.68 -39.06
C TRP A 857 9.76 41.18 -37.75
N VAL A 858 9.28 41.71 -36.63
CA VAL A 858 9.69 41.32 -35.26
C VAL A 858 8.49 40.71 -34.54
N TYR A 859 8.67 39.52 -33.99
CA TYR A 859 7.65 38.73 -33.30
C TYR A 859 7.85 38.85 -31.80
N ASN A 860 6.81 39.27 -31.09
CA ASN A 860 6.80 39.40 -29.63
C ASN A 860 5.84 38.36 -29.05
N PHE A 861 6.40 37.24 -28.60
CA PHE A 861 5.60 36.12 -28.13
C PHE A 861 4.93 36.36 -26.77
N GLY A 862 5.35 37.37 -25.99
CA GLY A 862 4.66 37.74 -24.74
C GLY A 862 3.22 38.20 -24.97
N LYS A 863 2.86 38.62 -26.19
CA LYS A 863 1.47 38.95 -26.55
C LYS A 863 0.59 37.72 -26.78
N LEU A 864 1.16 36.52 -26.85
CA LEU A 864 0.41 35.28 -26.99
C LEU A 864 -0.22 34.82 -25.66
N GLN A 865 0.20 35.39 -24.52
CA GLN A 865 -0.33 35.03 -23.20
C GLN A 865 -1.82 35.33 -23.12
N ASP A 866 -2.22 36.53 -23.55
CA ASP A 866 -3.62 36.99 -23.46
C ASP A 866 -4.52 36.47 -24.61
N MET A 867 -4.05 35.50 -25.40
CA MET A 867 -4.82 34.96 -26.52
C MET A 867 -5.72 33.82 -26.06
N GLU A 868 -7.03 34.08 -26.02
CA GLU A 868 -8.11 33.15 -25.67
C GLU A 868 -8.13 31.84 -26.50
N ILE A 869 -7.49 31.81 -27.68
CA ILE A 869 -7.35 30.59 -28.48
C ILE A 869 -6.19 29.68 -28.01
N LEU A 870 -5.23 30.24 -27.25
CA LEU A 870 -4.05 29.55 -26.71
C LEU A 870 -4.22 29.18 -25.23
N GLU A 871 -4.95 29.97 -24.46
CA GLU A 871 -5.57 29.52 -23.20
C GLU A 871 -6.79 28.64 -23.57
N LYS A 872 -7.11 27.61 -22.79
CA LYS A 872 -8.41 26.91 -22.94
C LYS A 872 -9.36 27.67 -22.02
N GLU A 873 -10.63 27.89 -22.41
CA GLU A 873 -11.65 28.20 -21.40
C GLU A 873 -11.61 27.07 -20.38
N GLU A 874 -11.08 27.34 -19.19
CA GLU A 874 -11.26 26.47 -18.03
C GLU A 874 -12.74 26.14 -17.97
N SER A 875 -13.08 24.86 -17.86
CA SER A 875 -14.47 24.52 -17.64
C SER A 875 -14.94 25.27 -16.39
N ILE A 876 -16.20 25.72 -16.36
CA ILE A 876 -16.72 26.43 -15.18
C ILE A 876 -16.60 25.57 -13.90
N LEU A 877 -16.47 24.24 -14.06
CA LEU A 877 -16.17 23.31 -12.97
C LEU A 877 -14.71 23.41 -12.51
N GLU A 878 -13.75 23.41 -13.44
CA GLU A 878 -12.32 23.64 -13.16
C GLU A 878 -12.11 24.97 -12.43
N LYS A 879 -12.72 26.06 -12.91
CA LYS A 879 -12.63 27.40 -12.29
C LYS A 879 -13.02 27.43 -10.81
N TYR A 880 -13.94 26.56 -10.39
CA TYR A 880 -14.45 26.51 -9.02
C TYR A 880 -14.00 25.26 -8.26
N ASN A 881 -13.06 24.48 -8.81
CA ASN A 881 -12.58 23.21 -8.26
C ASN A 881 -13.73 22.25 -7.93
N LEU A 882 -14.62 22.02 -8.90
CA LEU A 882 -15.77 21.14 -8.75
C LEU A 882 -15.65 19.90 -9.64
N LYS A 883 -16.08 18.76 -9.10
CA LYS A 883 -16.33 17.50 -9.84
C LYS A 883 -17.83 17.29 -9.94
N GLN A 884 -18.31 16.79 -11.07
CA GLN A 884 -19.70 16.35 -11.17
C GLN A 884 -19.88 15.10 -10.33
N LYS A 885 -20.80 15.16 -9.36
CA LYS A 885 -21.16 14.02 -8.50
C LYS A 885 -22.41 13.35 -9.06
N ASP A 886 -23.58 13.97 -8.86
CA ASP A 886 -24.84 13.49 -9.45
C ASP A 886 -25.32 14.27 -10.67
N THR A 887 -26.18 13.63 -11.45
CA THR A 887 -26.84 14.29 -12.58
C THR A 887 -28.17 14.86 -12.13
N LEU A 888 -28.38 16.18 -12.28
CA LEU A 888 -29.63 16.84 -11.92
C LEU A 888 -30.27 17.52 -13.14
N PHE A 889 -31.49 17.10 -13.46
CA PHE A 889 -32.37 17.69 -14.46
C PHE A 889 -33.43 18.60 -13.85
N ALA A 890 -33.32 19.91 -14.12
CA ALA A 890 -34.19 20.94 -13.58
C ALA A 890 -35.56 21.01 -14.28
N VAL A 891 -36.54 20.24 -13.79
CA VAL A 891 -37.90 20.19 -14.36
C VAL A 891 -38.59 21.56 -14.29
N TYR A 892 -38.39 22.33 -13.23
CA TYR A 892 -38.99 23.65 -13.06
C TYR A 892 -38.64 24.62 -14.21
N LYS A 893 -37.41 24.54 -14.76
CA LYS A 893 -36.98 25.36 -15.92
C LYS A 893 -37.79 25.10 -17.19
N LEU A 894 -38.46 23.96 -17.30
CA LEU A 894 -39.35 23.63 -18.42
C LEU A 894 -40.74 24.28 -18.31
N VAL A 895 -41.11 24.75 -17.11
CA VAL A 895 -42.44 25.28 -16.78
C VAL A 895 -42.43 26.79 -16.63
N ASP A 896 -41.30 27.36 -16.21
CA ASP A 896 -41.12 28.81 -16.12
C ASP A 896 -41.15 29.45 -17.52
N GLN A 897 -41.77 30.63 -17.60
CA GLN A 897 -41.96 31.34 -18.87
C GLN A 897 -40.60 31.66 -19.49
N SER A 898 -40.26 30.99 -20.60
CA SER A 898 -39.15 31.42 -21.44
C SER A 898 -39.45 32.82 -21.98
N GLU A 899 -38.65 33.82 -21.59
CA GLU A 899 -38.70 35.17 -22.16
C GLU A 899 -38.53 35.16 -23.70
N GLN A 900 -37.88 34.12 -24.23
CA GLN A 900 -37.63 33.96 -25.66
C GLN A 900 -38.77 33.26 -26.43
N ASN A 901 -39.77 32.66 -25.75
CA ASN A 901 -40.84 31.95 -26.45
C ASN A 901 -42.18 31.93 -25.72
N SER A 902 -42.78 33.12 -25.56
CA SER A 902 -44.12 33.36 -24.98
C SER A 902 -45.31 32.72 -25.71
N LYS A 903 -45.08 31.97 -26.79
CA LYS A 903 -46.13 31.28 -27.56
C LYS A 903 -46.45 29.87 -27.05
N PHE A 904 -45.61 29.31 -26.17
CA PHE A 904 -45.80 28.00 -25.56
C PHE A 904 -46.18 28.08 -24.07
N SER A 905 -46.47 29.29 -23.57
CA SER A 905 -47.00 29.57 -22.23
C SER A 905 -48.52 29.72 -22.21
#